data_AF-A0AA43PD50-F1
#
_entry.id   AF-A0AA43PD50-F1
#
_cell.length_a   1.000
_cell.length_b   1.000
_cell.length_c   1.000
_cell.angle_alpha   90.00
_cell.angle_beta   90.00
_cell.angle_gamma   90.00
#
_symmetry.space_group_name_H-M   'P 1'
#
loop_
_entity.id
_entity.type
_entity.pdbx_description
1 polymer ?
#
loop_
_entity_poly.entity_id
_entity_poly.type
_entity_poly.pdbx_seq_one_letter_code
_entity_poly.pdbx_strand_id
1 'polypeptide(L)'
;MKMKKKILKSVVLLGVLLGILGDMYFMSSNLKYGTVYASTNREVIVYPKDFLYFFQRNGSAENFEYDTNSFIQTLTPDQPSQSGNVTLKTKVDMSQNFSFTGLINLGNKGMKRGGADGVGFLFHPGNTNIVGTPGGGAGIGGLSGAFGFKLDTYYNNWNDPSFIADPPQFSSGQSFGAFVNGLNGQAKTIAESAKAISEPSSNNFVPFFITYEGQTKTMTITYGNQTWSQDVSPFIVDEKAMSFSIAASTGANTNLQQLKNVQFSYTIAQGEVITNYIDEDGNSISSSSIMNGDLDTNYETNQKEIQGYTFKEVTGSPTKGKYKANDQTINYIYSPNRGDIKVIYTDDTIGQNLSSKELSGRVGQDVNYSTQEDITSYKDMGYELVSDDYPQKGVTFGDVSQEFFVHLRHGKSIVTEQKKINETIHYLYENNTEALPSYVANPLLFSRAVITDNVTGDKIFGEWKAEQENEFNEVKSPDVKGYTPDQKLIEKIGGITAETQDIIKSVIYKRNQGQIIITYIDDTTGKTLDIDELSGLTDDNADYTTLDKISLYEKMGDNLVSNDFPTDGTKFKDNEQYYVVHLSHDVKTVVEEKKVNQTIHYVYKDGSKAVNDFNAKPKLFTRTIIIDKVTGEKTIGKWTAKMGNRFDKIPSPIIKGYKPDKLLIPEVKNITEDTEDIEDTVTYSKNKPGNDTVPPTTPPGNDMVPPITSRGVIIPPVTPSDNLIINNKNNSKKVINWTDLSNDILLPSTGDDQKAQKYLGVLGSLLLGISAILIFMKRKK
;
A
#
# COMPACT_ATOMS: atom_id res chain seq x y z
N MET A 1 -9.79 -78.08 -30.42
CA MET A 1 -8.74 -79.12 -30.41
C MET A 1 -8.84 -79.96 -31.68
N LYS A 2 -7.81 -80.77 -32.03
CA LYS A 2 -7.66 -81.61 -33.25
C LYS A 2 -9.00 -82.21 -33.75
N MET A 3 -9.46 -81.98 -35.00
CA MET A 3 -8.90 -82.34 -36.32
C MET A 3 -9.05 -83.82 -36.70
N LYS A 4 -10.00 -84.15 -37.61
CA LYS A 4 -9.75 -84.87 -38.89
C LYS A 4 -10.98 -84.82 -39.84
N LYS A 5 -10.82 -85.33 -41.07
CA LYS A 5 -11.58 -84.95 -42.29
C LYS A 5 -11.83 -86.16 -43.21
N LYS A 6 -12.90 -86.10 -44.04
CA LYS A 6 -13.18 -86.98 -45.22
C LYS A 6 -13.54 -88.46 -44.85
N ILE A 7 -14.14 -89.32 -45.70
CA ILE A 7 -14.05 -89.54 -47.17
C ILE A 7 -15.37 -90.03 -47.84
N LEU A 8 -15.54 -89.64 -49.12
CA LEU A 8 -16.37 -90.16 -50.24
C LEU A 8 -17.91 -90.00 -50.35
N LYS A 9 -18.32 -90.03 -51.63
CA LYS A 9 -19.66 -89.90 -52.24
C LYS A 9 -20.15 -91.29 -52.71
N SER A 10 -21.45 -91.49 -52.97
CA SER A 10 -21.99 -91.64 -54.36
C SER A 10 -23.39 -92.30 -54.50
N VAL A 11 -24.30 -91.57 -55.18
CA VAL A 11 -25.20 -92.05 -56.27
C VAL A 11 -26.56 -92.75 -55.92
N VAL A 12 -27.54 -92.53 -56.83
CA VAL A 12 -28.97 -93.00 -56.94
C VAL A 12 -30.08 -92.40 -56.03
N LEU A 13 -30.55 -91.22 -56.45
CA LEU A 13 -31.94 -90.85 -56.85
C LEU A 13 -33.19 -91.70 -56.44
N LEU A 14 -34.29 -90.96 -56.14
CA LEU A 14 -35.73 -91.24 -56.39
C LEU A 14 -36.54 -92.16 -55.44
N GLY A 15 -37.69 -91.68 -54.94
CA GLY A 15 -38.86 -92.56 -54.65
C GLY A 15 -39.76 -92.28 -53.43
N VAL A 16 -40.72 -91.34 -53.54
CA VAL A 16 -42.14 -91.51 -53.13
C VAL A 16 -42.51 -91.95 -51.66
N LEU A 17 -42.83 -90.95 -50.83
CA LEU A 17 -44.17 -90.69 -50.23
C LEU A 17 -44.76 -91.50 -49.01
N LEU A 18 -45.38 -90.74 -48.09
CA LEU A 18 -46.50 -91.05 -47.15
C LEU A 18 -46.27 -91.78 -45.79
N GLY A 19 -47.11 -91.39 -44.81
CA GLY A 19 -47.14 -91.84 -43.40
C GLY A 19 -46.31 -90.92 -42.46
N ILE A 20 -46.72 -90.53 -41.24
CA ILE A 20 -47.92 -90.80 -40.42
C ILE A 20 -48.26 -89.45 -39.73
N LEU A 21 -49.43 -88.81 -39.88
CA LEU A 21 -50.79 -89.06 -39.34
C LEU A 21 -50.97 -88.82 -37.81
N GLY A 22 -51.93 -87.97 -37.46
CA GLY A 22 -52.27 -87.50 -36.10
C GLY A 22 -52.49 -85.98 -36.10
N ASP A 23 -53.68 -85.40 -35.87
CA ASP A 23 -54.98 -86.01 -35.52
C ASP A 23 -56.17 -85.35 -36.24
N MET A 24 -57.28 -86.11 -36.30
CA MET A 24 -58.66 -85.68 -36.57
C MET A 24 -59.47 -86.10 -35.32
N TYR A 25 -60.57 -85.48 -34.89
CA TYR A 25 -61.51 -84.51 -35.48
C TYR A 25 -62.40 -83.92 -34.35
N PHE A 26 -63.15 -82.83 -34.59
CA PHE A 26 -64.62 -82.68 -34.36
C PHE A 26 -65.07 -81.20 -34.22
N MET A 27 -65.99 -80.77 -35.12
CA MET A 27 -67.00 -79.69 -34.98
C MET A 27 -66.56 -78.23 -34.67
N SER A 28 -67.25 -77.17 -35.11
CA SER A 28 -68.19 -77.00 -36.24
C SER A 28 -68.43 -75.51 -36.50
N SER A 29 -68.55 -75.13 -37.79
CA SER A 29 -69.28 -73.94 -38.30
C SER A 29 -69.11 -72.59 -37.58
N ASN A 30 -68.22 -71.74 -38.10
CA ASN A 30 -68.62 -70.44 -38.66
C ASN A 30 -67.44 -69.76 -39.39
N LEU A 31 -67.58 -69.48 -40.70
CA LEU A 31 -66.59 -68.68 -41.41
C LEU A 31 -66.81 -67.19 -41.14
N LYS A 32 -65.77 -66.55 -40.58
CA LYS A 32 -65.39 -65.19 -40.99
C LYS A 32 -63.95 -65.23 -41.48
N TYR A 33 -63.69 -64.59 -42.60
CA TYR A 33 -62.35 -64.55 -43.20
C TYR A 33 -61.40 -63.77 -42.29
N GLY A 34 -60.20 -64.32 -42.10
CA GLY A 34 -59.17 -63.82 -41.18
C GLY A 34 -57.88 -64.61 -41.33
N THR A 35 -57.46 -64.86 -42.57
CA THR A 35 -56.31 -65.71 -42.87
C THR A 35 -55.01 -65.03 -42.45
N VAL A 36 -54.37 -65.54 -41.39
CA VAL A 36 -53.03 -65.11 -40.98
C VAL A 36 -52.01 -65.70 -41.97
N TYR A 37 -51.61 -64.91 -42.96
CA TYR A 37 -50.56 -65.30 -43.90
C TYR A 37 -49.17 -64.98 -43.33
N ALA A 38 -48.46 -66.02 -42.89
CA ALA A 38 -47.04 -65.97 -42.58
C ALA A 38 -46.22 -66.66 -43.68
N SER A 39 -46.26 -66.10 -44.89
CA SER A 39 -45.42 -66.49 -46.03
C SER A 39 -45.25 -65.30 -46.96
N THR A 40 -44.09 -64.65 -46.92
CA THR A 40 -43.84 -63.31 -47.47
C THR A 40 -43.60 -63.32 -48.98
N ASN A 41 -44.56 -63.77 -49.80
CA ASN A 41 -44.48 -63.43 -51.22
C ASN A 41 -44.93 -61.97 -51.41
N ARG A 42 -43.93 -61.09 -51.55
CA ARG A 42 -44.11 -59.66 -51.84
C ARG A 42 -44.31 -59.39 -53.34
N GLU A 43 -44.18 -60.40 -54.21
CA GLU A 43 -44.48 -60.29 -55.64
C GLU A 43 -45.98 -60.05 -55.88
N VAL A 44 -46.30 -59.10 -56.75
CA VAL A 44 -47.64 -58.71 -57.12
C VAL A 44 -47.73 -58.53 -58.63
N ILE A 45 -48.80 -59.06 -59.23
CA ILE A 45 -49.21 -58.78 -60.61
C ILE A 45 -50.48 -57.95 -60.58
N VAL A 46 -50.35 -56.65 -60.88
CA VAL A 46 -51.48 -55.78 -61.23
C VAL A 46 -52.02 -56.22 -62.58
N TYR A 47 -53.28 -56.62 -62.67
CA TYR A 47 -53.99 -56.79 -63.95
C TYR A 47 -54.85 -55.55 -64.25
N PRO A 48 -55.30 -55.33 -65.50
CA PRO A 48 -56.10 -54.16 -65.85
C PRO A 48 -57.38 -54.00 -65.00
N LYS A 49 -58.06 -55.11 -64.69
CA LYS A 49 -59.23 -55.15 -63.78
C LYS A 49 -58.93 -54.69 -62.34
N ASP A 50 -57.68 -54.80 -61.89
CA ASP A 50 -57.24 -54.49 -60.53
C ASP A 50 -56.54 -53.11 -60.45
N PHE A 51 -56.54 -52.34 -61.54
CA PHE A 51 -55.78 -51.10 -61.68
C PHE A 51 -56.02 -50.11 -60.54
N LEU A 52 -57.28 -49.80 -60.21
CA LEU A 52 -57.64 -48.88 -59.12
C LEU A 52 -57.39 -49.43 -57.71
N TYR A 53 -57.11 -50.73 -57.55
CA TYR A 53 -56.66 -51.28 -56.26
C TYR A 53 -55.21 -50.85 -55.99
N PHE A 54 -54.32 -51.01 -56.97
CA PHE A 54 -52.88 -50.74 -56.81
C PHE A 54 -52.45 -49.31 -57.16
N PHE A 55 -53.09 -48.68 -58.15
CA PHE A 55 -52.86 -47.28 -58.53
C PHE A 55 -53.94 -46.36 -57.96
N GLN A 56 -53.57 -45.11 -57.72
CA GLN A 56 -54.47 -43.98 -57.47
C GLN A 56 -54.36 -42.97 -58.61
N ARG A 57 -55.46 -42.25 -58.89
CA ARG A 57 -55.54 -41.19 -59.91
C ARG A 57 -55.41 -39.84 -59.23
N ASN A 58 -54.62 -38.92 -59.77
CA ASN A 58 -54.47 -37.57 -59.23
C ASN A 58 -54.48 -36.51 -60.35
N GLY A 59 -54.87 -35.28 -60.02
CA GLY A 59 -54.92 -34.17 -60.97
C GLY A 59 -56.00 -34.38 -62.04
N SER A 60 -55.77 -33.98 -63.29
CA SER A 60 -56.75 -34.15 -64.37
C SER A 60 -57.18 -35.60 -64.59
N ALA A 61 -56.36 -36.59 -64.22
CA ALA A 61 -56.69 -38.01 -64.32
C ALA A 61 -57.81 -38.45 -63.34
N GLU A 62 -58.00 -37.73 -62.23
CA GLU A 62 -59.07 -37.98 -61.27
C GLU A 62 -60.45 -37.59 -61.86
N ASN A 63 -60.49 -36.60 -62.75
CA ASN A 63 -61.71 -36.17 -63.45
C ASN A 63 -62.18 -37.15 -64.55
N PHE A 64 -61.41 -38.19 -64.86
CA PHE A 64 -61.78 -39.23 -65.84
C PHE A 64 -61.77 -40.60 -65.18
N GLU A 65 -62.97 -41.15 -65.00
CA GLU A 65 -63.14 -42.50 -64.47
C GLU A 65 -62.43 -43.56 -65.33
N TYR A 66 -61.93 -44.59 -64.65
CA TYR A 66 -61.29 -45.73 -65.31
C TYR A 66 -62.34 -46.56 -66.04
N ASP A 67 -62.26 -46.66 -67.37
CA ASP A 67 -63.18 -47.49 -68.14
C ASP A 67 -62.85 -48.97 -67.89
N THR A 68 -63.67 -49.62 -67.07
CA THR A 68 -63.52 -51.04 -66.70
C THR A 68 -63.90 -52.02 -67.81
N ASN A 69 -64.49 -51.56 -68.92
CA ASN A 69 -64.81 -52.40 -70.08
C ASN A 69 -63.68 -52.37 -71.12
N SER A 70 -63.11 -51.19 -71.38
CA SER A 70 -62.03 -51.02 -72.35
C SER A 70 -60.63 -50.90 -71.73
N PHE A 71 -60.54 -50.89 -70.40
CA PHE A 71 -59.33 -50.78 -69.57
C PHE A 71 -58.51 -49.50 -69.81
N ILE A 72 -59.17 -48.38 -70.12
CA ILE A 72 -58.55 -47.08 -70.42
C ILE A 72 -58.53 -46.18 -69.19
N GLN A 73 -57.36 -45.57 -68.91
CA GLN A 73 -57.23 -44.38 -68.06
C GLN A 73 -56.83 -43.17 -68.91
N THR A 74 -57.58 -42.09 -68.85
CA THR A 74 -57.14 -40.79 -69.38
C THR A 74 -56.26 -40.08 -68.34
N LEU A 75 -55.10 -39.57 -68.77
CA LEU A 75 -54.23 -38.73 -67.94
C LEU A 75 -54.54 -37.24 -68.19
N THR A 76 -54.55 -36.83 -69.46
CA THR A 76 -55.04 -35.51 -69.90
C THR A 76 -56.06 -35.64 -71.02
N PRO A 77 -57.15 -34.86 -71.01
CA PRO A 77 -57.95 -34.62 -72.20
C PRO A 77 -57.18 -33.72 -73.18
N ASP A 78 -57.66 -33.63 -74.43
CA ASP A 78 -57.09 -32.73 -75.45
C ASP A 78 -57.52 -31.26 -75.20
N GLN A 79 -57.09 -30.69 -74.06
CA GLN A 79 -57.43 -29.35 -73.58
C GLN A 79 -56.20 -28.68 -72.94
N PRO A 80 -56.13 -27.33 -72.88
CA PRO A 80 -54.99 -26.62 -72.29
C PRO A 80 -54.86 -26.80 -70.77
N SER A 81 -53.66 -26.58 -70.26
CA SER A 81 -53.34 -26.45 -68.83
C SER A 81 -53.79 -27.65 -67.97
N GLN A 82 -53.63 -28.87 -68.48
CA GLN A 82 -53.95 -30.11 -67.76
C GLN A 82 -52.67 -30.71 -67.15
N SER A 83 -52.81 -31.37 -66.01
CA SER A 83 -51.74 -32.20 -65.45
C SER A 83 -52.39 -33.33 -64.67
N GLY A 84 -52.13 -34.57 -65.08
CA GLY A 84 -52.79 -35.75 -64.54
C GLY A 84 -51.86 -36.94 -64.53
N ASN A 85 -51.97 -37.74 -63.48
CA ASN A 85 -51.06 -38.84 -63.24
C ASN A 85 -51.77 -40.00 -62.56
N VAL A 86 -51.12 -41.15 -62.61
CA VAL A 86 -51.42 -42.29 -61.74
C VAL A 86 -50.16 -42.67 -60.97
N THR A 87 -50.30 -42.88 -59.67
CA THR A 87 -49.18 -43.31 -58.81
C THR A 87 -49.49 -44.65 -58.17
N LEU A 88 -48.47 -45.50 -58.02
CA LEU A 88 -48.57 -46.79 -57.37
C LEU A 88 -48.60 -46.57 -55.85
N LYS A 89 -49.61 -47.11 -55.15
CA LYS A 89 -49.83 -46.87 -53.71
C LYS A 89 -48.73 -47.44 -52.81
N THR A 90 -47.92 -48.35 -53.35
CA THR A 90 -46.79 -49.03 -52.70
C THR A 90 -45.49 -48.78 -53.45
N LYS A 91 -44.37 -48.69 -52.73
CA LYS A 91 -43.04 -48.61 -53.35
C LYS A 91 -42.63 -49.96 -53.98
N VAL A 92 -41.83 -49.90 -55.04
CA VAL A 92 -41.22 -51.02 -55.76
C VAL A 92 -39.87 -51.37 -55.13
N ASP A 93 -39.61 -52.66 -54.92
CA ASP A 93 -38.32 -53.18 -54.45
C ASP A 93 -37.32 -53.26 -55.62
N MET A 94 -36.36 -52.32 -55.65
CA MET A 94 -35.37 -52.20 -56.73
C MET A 94 -34.22 -53.24 -56.63
N SER A 95 -34.22 -54.12 -55.63
CA SER A 95 -33.36 -55.31 -55.63
C SER A 95 -33.93 -56.44 -56.50
N GLN A 96 -35.23 -56.38 -56.83
CA GLN A 96 -35.97 -57.42 -57.54
C GLN A 96 -36.29 -57.03 -58.99
N ASN A 97 -36.65 -58.03 -59.81
CA ASN A 97 -37.09 -57.80 -61.18
C ASN A 97 -38.51 -57.21 -61.21
N PHE A 98 -38.82 -56.41 -62.23
CA PHE A 98 -40.20 -56.02 -62.54
C PHE A 98 -40.46 -55.89 -64.04
N SER A 99 -41.73 -55.94 -64.43
CA SER A 99 -42.18 -55.73 -65.81
C SER A 99 -43.51 -54.99 -65.88
N PHE A 100 -43.55 -53.88 -66.62
CA PHE A 100 -44.76 -53.14 -66.99
C PHE A 100 -45.11 -53.46 -68.45
N THR A 101 -46.39 -53.68 -68.73
CA THR A 101 -46.90 -53.79 -70.11
C THR A 101 -48.17 -52.99 -70.25
N GLY A 102 -48.35 -52.29 -71.36
CA GLY A 102 -49.58 -51.57 -71.65
C GLY A 102 -49.61 -51.00 -73.06
N LEU A 103 -50.57 -50.11 -73.27
CA LEU A 103 -50.83 -49.40 -74.52
C LEU A 103 -50.91 -47.90 -74.20
N ILE A 104 -50.16 -47.07 -74.93
CA ILE A 104 -50.08 -45.63 -74.71
C ILE A 104 -50.67 -44.90 -75.91
N ASN A 105 -51.57 -43.97 -75.64
CA ASN A 105 -52.01 -42.96 -76.59
C ASN A 105 -51.28 -41.65 -76.27
N LEU A 106 -50.43 -41.17 -77.18
CA LEU A 106 -49.77 -39.85 -77.10
C LEU A 106 -50.58 -38.74 -77.81
N GLY A 107 -51.78 -39.05 -78.29
CA GLY A 107 -52.69 -38.13 -78.95
C GLY A 107 -52.60 -38.13 -80.48
N ASN A 108 -52.79 -36.95 -81.07
CA ASN A 108 -52.96 -36.74 -82.51
C ASN A 108 -52.07 -35.61 -83.08
N LYS A 109 -51.29 -34.92 -82.23
CA LYS A 109 -50.46 -33.77 -82.60
C LYS A 109 -49.06 -33.95 -82.01
N GLY A 110 -48.01 -33.71 -82.79
CA GLY A 110 -46.68 -33.35 -82.26
C GLY A 110 -46.50 -31.83 -82.26
N MET A 111 -45.39 -31.33 -81.73
CA MET A 111 -45.09 -29.89 -81.55
C MET A 111 -45.61 -28.97 -82.67
N LYS A 112 -45.26 -29.26 -83.94
CA LYS A 112 -45.65 -28.44 -85.12
C LYS A 112 -47.15 -28.33 -85.37
N ARG A 113 -47.95 -29.22 -84.80
CA ARG A 113 -49.42 -29.23 -84.91
C ARG A 113 -50.10 -28.77 -83.61
N GLY A 114 -49.35 -28.22 -82.65
CA GLY A 114 -49.86 -27.85 -81.34
C GLY A 114 -49.98 -29.01 -80.36
N GLY A 115 -49.16 -30.06 -80.54
CA GLY A 115 -49.04 -31.19 -79.62
C GLY A 115 -48.07 -30.90 -78.47
N ALA A 116 -48.48 -31.21 -77.24
CA ALA A 116 -47.67 -31.18 -76.03
C ALA A 116 -48.43 -31.88 -74.87
N ASP A 117 -47.80 -32.18 -73.74
CA ASP A 117 -46.36 -32.10 -73.48
C ASP A 117 -45.72 -33.47 -73.77
N GLY A 118 -46.13 -34.49 -73.03
CA GLY A 118 -45.70 -35.88 -73.20
C GLY A 118 -46.10 -36.75 -72.02
N VAL A 119 -45.75 -38.03 -72.07
CA VAL A 119 -45.99 -39.01 -71.00
C VAL A 119 -44.67 -39.47 -70.39
N GLY A 120 -44.49 -39.19 -69.10
CA GLY A 120 -43.36 -39.63 -68.28
C GLY A 120 -43.70 -40.86 -67.43
N PHE A 121 -42.74 -41.79 -67.32
CA PHE A 121 -42.76 -42.95 -66.45
C PHE A 121 -41.58 -42.83 -65.49
N LEU A 122 -41.83 -42.72 -64.19
CA LEU A 122 -40.81 -42.28 -63.24
C LEU A 122 -40.76 -43.11 -61.96
N PHE A 123 -39.55 -43.15 -61.39
CA PHE A 123 -39.20 -43.78 -60.12
C PHE A 123 -38.53 -42.74 -59.22
N HIS A 124 -38.89 -42.69 -57.93
CA HIS A 124 -38.32 -41.75 -56.97
C HIS A 124 -38.41 -42.27 -55.52
N PRO A 125 -37.48 -41.91 -54.61
CA PRO A 125 -37.44 -42.48 -53.26
C PRO A 125 -38.50 -41.92 -52.31
N GLY A 126 -39.09 -40.76 -52.63
CA GLY A 126 -40.11 -40.09 -51.82
C GLY A 126 -41.48 -40.79 -51.80
N ASN A 127 -42.46 -40.17 -51.15
CA ASN A 127 -43.77 -40.78 -50.89
C ASN A 127 -44.57 -41.15 -52.16
N THR A 128 -45.34 -42.24 -52.07
CA THR A 128 -46.16 -42.84 -53.14
C THR A 128 -47.28 -41.97 -53.71
N ASN A 129 -47.53 -40.80 -53.12
CA ASN A 129 -48.53 -39.83 -53.57
C ASN A 129 -47.91 -38.55 -54.17
N ILE A 130 -46.58 -38.52 -54.37
CA ILE A 130 -45.87 -37.37 -54.93
C ILE A 130 -45.58 -37.60 -56.42
N VAL A 131 -45.63 -36.53 -57.20
CA VAL A 131 -45.23 -36.46 -58.61
C VAL A 131 -44.48 -35.14 -58.85
N GLY A 132 -43.62 -35.09 -59.85
CA GLY A 132 -42.89 -33.89 -60.26
C GLY A 132 -43.70 -32.94 -61.14
N THR A 133 -43.02 -31.92 -61.65
CA THR A 133 -43.61 -30.81 -62.39
C THR A 133 -44.15 -31.20 -63.77
N PRO A 134 -45.24 -30.55 -64.23
CA PRO A 134 -45.72 -30.65 -65.61
C PRO A 134 -44.79 -29.92 -66.60
N GLY A 135 -45.11 -30.01 -67.89
CA GLY A 135 -44.30 -29.44 -68.98
C GLY A 135 -43.03 -30.25 -69.20
N GLY A 136 -41.92 -29.57 -69.51
CA GLY A 136 -40.60 -30.21 -69.73
C GLY A 136 -40.07 -31.01 -68.54
N GLY A 137 -40.63 -30.80 -67.34
CA GLY A 137 -40.38 -31.65 -66.16
C GLY A 137 -40.86 -33.09 -66.31
N ALA A 138 -41.83 -33.36 -67.19
CA ALA A 138 -42.39 -34.68 -67.51
C ALA A 138 -42.81 -35.52 -66.27
N GLY A 139 -43.23 -34.86 -65.18
CA GLY A 139 -43.52 -35.50 -63.90
C GLY A 139 -42.31 -35.96 -63.09
N ILE A 140 -41.08 -35.72 -63.57
CA ILE A 140 -39.80 -36.04 -62.92
C ILE A 140 -39.20 -34.79 -62.25
N GLY A 141 -39.37 -33.62 -62.86
CA GLY A 141 -38.82 -32.35 -62.38
C GLY A 141 -39.31 -31.99 -60.98
N GLY A 142 -38.44 -31.39 -60.16
CA GLY A 142 -38.71 -31.08 -58.76
C GLY A 142 -38.55 -32.25 -57.78
N LEU A 143 -38.39 -33.50 -58.25
CA LEU A 143 -38.20 -34.66 -57.37
C LEU A 143 -36.73 -35.08 -57.29
N SER A 144 -36.06 -34.76 -56.18
CA SER A 144 -34.69 -35.26 -55.95
C SER A 144 -34.68 -36.78 -55.76
N GLY A 145 -33.62 -37.41 -56.27
CA GLY A 145 -33.50 -38.87 -56.36
C GLY A 145 -34.33 -39.52 -57.46
N ALA A 146 -35.03 -38.75 -58.30
CA ALA A 146 -35.87 -39.32 -59.35
C ALA A 146 -35.09 -39.71 -60.61
N PHE A 147 -35.64 -40.67 -61.35
CA PHE A 147 -35.24 -41.00 -62.72
C PHE A 147 -36.43 -41.61 -63.48
N GLY A 148 -36.31 -41.75 -64.79
CA GLY A 148 -37.38 -42.36 -65.57
C GLY A 148 -37.16 -42.36 -67.08
N PHE A 149 -38.25 -42.50 -67.81
CA PHE A 149 -38.31 -42.43 -69.27
C PHE A 149 -39.46 -41.53 -69.70
N LYS A 150 -39.25 -40.63 -70.68
CA LYS A 150 -40.32 -39.80 -71.26
C LYS A 150 -40.55 -40.13 -72.73
N LEU A 151 -41.83 -40.18 -73.11
CA LEU A 151 -42.32 -40.10 -74.49
C LEU A 151 -42.79 -38.67 -74.72
N ASP A 152 -41.94 -37.88 -75.39
CA ASP A 152 -42.07 -36.43 -75.50
C ASP A 152 -42.63 -36.02 -76.88
N THR A 153 -43.50 -35.02 -76.89
CA THR A 153 -44.13 -34.47 -78.09
C THR A 153 -43.84 -32.97 -78.31
N TYR A 154 -43.11 -32.31 -77.40
CA TYR A 154 -42.85 -30.88 -77.39
C TYR A 154 -41.41 -30.53 -76.97
N TYR A 155 -40.57 -30.15 -77.93
CA TYR A 155 -39.17 -29.78 -77.67
C TYR A 155 -39.05 -28.49 -76.84
N ASN A 156 -38.51 -28.58 -75.63
CA ASN A 156 -38.17 -27.43 -74.79
C ASN A 156 -36.75 -26.91 -75.11
N ASN A 157 -36.64 -25.65 -75.56
CA ASN A 157 -35.35 -25.03 -75.92
C ASN A 157 -34.71 -24.16 -74.81
N TRP A 158 -35.23 -24.22 -73.58
CA TRP A 158 -34.82 -23.41 -72.43
C TRP A 158 -34.64 -24.27 -71.18
N ASN A 159 -33.92 -23.74 -70.19
CA ASN A 159 -33.76 -24.35 -68.87
C ASN A 159 -34.73 -23.74 -67.85
N ASP A 160 -35.18 -24.56 -66.91
CA ASP A 160 -36.08 -24.25 -65.81
C ASP A 160 -35.51 -24.84 -64.50
N PRO A 161 -35.83 -24.35 -63.30
CA PRO A 161 -35.40 -25.00 -62.05
C PRO A 161 -35.77 -26.49 -61.96
N SER A 162 -36.84 -26.91 -62.64
CA SER A 162 -37.31 -28.31 -62.66
C SER A 162 -36.86 -29.13 -63.87
N PHE A 163 -36.35 -28.54 -64.96
CA PHE A 163 -35.83 -29.29 -66.12
C PHE A 163 -34.73 -28.58 -66.93
N ILE A 164 -33.93 -29.34 -67.67
CA ILE A 164 -32.94 -28.83 -68.64
C ILE A 164 -33.50 -28.95 -70.06
N ALA A 165 -33.14 -27.99 -70.93
CA ALA A 165 -33.50 -28.00 -72.35
C ALA A 165 -33.19 -29.35 -73.04
N ASP A 166 -34.04 -29.73 -73.98
CA ASP A 166 -33.96 -31.02 -74.65
C ASP A 166 -32.78 -31.13 -75.64
N PRO A 167 -32.36 -32.35 -76.01
CA PRO A 167 -31.22 -32.55 -76.90
C PRO A 167 -31.42 -31.83 -78.23
N PRO A 168 -30.52 -30.92 -78.65
CA PRO A 168 -30.73 -30.05 -79.82
C PRO A 168 -31.00 -30.77 -81.15
N GLN A 169 -30.73 -32.07 -81.26
CA GLN A 169 -31.16 -32.89 -82.40
C GLN A 169 -32.68 -32.89 -82.63
N PHE A 170 -33.49 -32.64 -81.59
CA PHE A 170 -34.96 -32.56 -81.67
C PHE A 170 -35.49 -31.13 -81.85
N SER A 171 -34.60 -30.14 -82.02
CA SER A 171 -34.96 -28.72 -82.27
C SER A 171 -35.81 -28.49 -83.51
N SER A 172 -35.88 -29.48 -84.40
CA SER A 172 -36.84 -29.50 -85.50
C SER A 172 -38.30 -29.68 -85.06
N GLY A 173 -38.59 -29.91 -83.77
CA GLY A 173 -39.92 -30.16 -83.22
C GLY A 173 -40.46 -31.56 -83.53
N GLN A 174 -39.58 -32.57 -83.49
CA GLN A 174 -39.92 -33.97 -83.70
C GLN A 174 -40.11 -34.68 -82.35
N SER A 175 -41.18 -35.47 -82.23
CA SER A 175 -41.48 -36.29 -81.04
C SER A 175 -40.39 -37.34 -80.80
N PHE A 176 -40.02 -37.62 -79.55
CA PHE A 176 -38.93 -38.53 -79.20
C PHE A 176 -39.16 -39.34 -77.92
N GLY A 177 -38.41 -40.42 -77.73
CA GLY A 177 -38.36 -41.22 -76.50
C GLY A 177 -36.95 -41.21 -75.90
N ALA A 178 -36.83 -41.00 -74.59
CA ALA A 178 -35.54 -40.89 -73.91
C ALA A 178 -35.62 -41.26 -72.42
N PHE A 179 -34.51 -41.75 -71.85
CA PHE A 179 -34.32 -41.80 -70.40
C PHE A 179 -34.03 -40.39 -69.85
N VAL A 180 -34.37 -40.18 -68.58
CA VAL A 180 -34.27 -38.89 -67.87
C VAL A 180 -33.64 -39.13 -66.50
N ASN A 181 -32.61 -38.35 -66.18
CA ASN A 181 -31.99 -38.28 -64.86
C ASN A 181 -32.59 -37.08 -64.10
N GLY A 182 -33.08 -37.28 -62.88
CA GLY A 182 -33.61 -36.24 -61.99
C GLY A 182 -32.99 -36.26 -60.60
N LEU A 183 -31.80 -36.85 -60.41
CA LEU A 183 -31.18 -37.05 -59.08
C LEU A 183 -31.09 -35.77 -58.24
N ASN A 184 -30.72 -34.64 -58.86
CA ASN A 184 -30.62 -33.34 -58.20
C ASN A 184 -31.96 -32.58 -58.08
N GLY A 185 -33.08 -33.19 -58.48
CA GLY A 185 -34.39 -32.54 -58.57
C GLY A 185 -34.65 -31.80 -59.89
N GLN A 186 -33.74 -31.85 -60.87
CA GLN A 186 -33.92 -31.22 -62.18
C GLN A 186 -33.93 -32.29 -63.28
N ALA A 187 -35.04 -32.43 -64.01
CA ALA A 187 -35.19 -33.41 -65.07
C ALA A 187 -34.25 -33.10 -66.25
N LYS A 188 -33.27 -33.97 -66.48
CA LYS A 188 -32.31 -33.89 -67.58
C LYS A 188 -32.46 -35.09 -68.50
N THR A 189 -32.90 -34.84 -69.73
CA THR A 189 -32.91 -35.83 -70.83
C THR A 189 -31.50 -36.37 -71.07
N ILE A 190 -31.33 -37.69 -71.04
CA ILE A 190 -30.06 -38.36 -71.36
C ILE A 190 -29.94 -38.42 -72.88
N ALA A 191 -29.17 -37.49 -73.45
CA ALA A 191 -29.12 -37.21 -74.90
C ALA A 191 -28.68 -38.42 -75.74
N GLU A 192 -27.80 -39.25 -75.18
CA GLU A 192 -27.27 -40.49 -75.77
C GLU A 192 -28.36 -41.57 -75.89
N SER A 193 -29.37 -41.51 -75.02
CA SER A 193 -30.52 -42.42 -75.06
C SER A 193 -31.63 -41.94 -76.00
N ALA A 194 -31.65 -40.66 -76.39
CA ALA A 194 -32.83 -40.03 -76.98
C ALA A 194 -32.99 -40.37 -78.47
N LYS A 195 -34.13 -40.97 -78.84
CA LYS A 195 -34.43 -41.45 -80.21
C LYS A 195 -35.76 -40.89 -80.71
N ALA A 196 -35.80 -40.46 -81.96
CA ALA A 196 -37.02 -40.00 -82.62
C ALA A 196 -38.08 -41.11 -82.67
N ILE A 197 -39.34 -40.77 -82.39
CA ILE A 197 -40.49 -41.68 -82.52
C ILE A 197 -41.40 -41.25 -83.67
N SER A 198 -42.36 -42.10 -84.04
CA SER A 198 -43.39 -41.75 -85.02
C SER A 198 -44.34 -40.70 -84.45
N GLU A 199 -44.61 -39.63 -85.22
CA GLU A 199 -45.47 -38.54 -84.76
C GLU A 199 -46.89 -39.02 -84.42
N PRO A 200 -47.42 -38.72 -83.21
CA PRO A 200 -48.82 -38.97 -82.89
C PRO A 200 -49.72 -38.19 -83.86
N SER A 201 -50.73 -38.88 -84.39
CA SER A 201 -51.48 -38.43 -85.58
C SER A 201 -52.97 -38.73 -85.57
N SER A 202 -53.45 -39.61 -84.69
CA SER A 202 -54.75 -40.27 -84.84
C SER A 202 -55.34 -40.83 -83.53
N ASN A 203 -54.79 -40.45 -82.37
CA ASN A 203 -55.15 -41.00 -81.05
C ASN A 203 -54.98 -42.54 -80.95
N ASN A 204 -54.04 -43.09 -81.72
CA ASN A 204 -53.76 -44.52 -81.74
C ASN A 204 -53.02 -44.97 -80.47
N PHE A 205 -53.48 -46.09 -79.90
CA PHE A 205 -52.78 -46.80 -78.84
C PHE A 205 -51.59 -47.60 -79.40
N VAL A 206 -50.39 -47.31 -78.93
CA VAL A 206 -49.13 -47.98 -79.31
C VAL A 206 -48.63 -48.85 -78.14
N PRO A 207 -48.16 -50.10 -78.38
CA PRO A 207 -47.62 -50.95 -77.32
C PRO A 207 -46.45 -50.31 -76.58
N PHE A 208 -46.43 -50.45 -75.25
CA PHE A 208 -45.36 -49.96 -74.40
C PHE A 208 -45.01 -51.00 -73.33
N PHE A 209 -43.71 -51.24 -73.14
CA PHE A 209 -43.18 -52.22 -72.21
C PHE A 209 -42.01 -51.62 -71.42
N ILE A 210 -41.95 -51.92 -70.13
CA ILE A 210 -40.76 -51.76 -69.29
C ILE A 210 -40.38 -53.14 -68.78
N THR A 211 -39.12 -53.51 -68.86
CA THR A 211 -38.55 -54.64 -68.11
C THR A 211 -37.33 -54.17 -67.33
N TYR A 212 -37.20 -54.66 -66.10
CA TYR A 212 -36.13 -54.30 -65.19
C TYR A 212 -35.55 -55.54 -64.53
N GLU A 213 -34.22 -55.64 -64.53
CA GLU A 213 -33.47 -56.69 -63.85
C GLU A 213 -32.84 -56.15 -62.56
N GLY A 214 -33.29 -56.66 -61.41
CA GLY A 214 -32.82 -56.21 -60.10
C GLY A 214 -31.35 -56.56 -59.80
N GLN A 215 -30.79 -57.59 -60.45
CA GLN A 215 -29.37 -57.94 -60.29
C GLN A 215 -28.45 -57.02 -61.10
N THR A 216 -28.73 -56.84 -62.39
CA THR A 216 -27.92 -56.02 -63.31
C THR A 216 -28.27 -54.54 -63.26
N LYS A 217 -29.33 -54.17 -62.52
CA LYS A 217 -29.91 -52.82 -62.43
C LYS A 217 -30.21 -52.21 -63.81
N THR A 218 -30.42 -53.05 -64.82
CA THR A 218 -30.68 -52.64 -66.21
C THR A 218 -32.17 -52.46 -66.44
N MET A 219 -32.56 -51.31 -67.00
CA MET A 219 -33.91 -51.01 -67.43
C MET A 219 -33.99 -51.00 -68.96
N THR A 220 -34.93 -51.76 -69.52
CA THR A 220 -35.22 -51.80 -70.96
C THR A 220 -36.64 -51.31 -71.20
N ILE A 221 -36.79 -50.38 -72.13
CA ILE A 221 -38.06 -49.77 -72.54
C ILE A 221 -38.32 -50.12 -74.00
N THR A 222 -39.54 -50.53 -74.34
CA THR A 222 -39.97 -50.71 -75.75
C THR A 222 -41.23 -49.90 -76.00
N TYR A 223 -41.26 -49.13 -77.10
CA TYR A 223 -42.42 -48.38 -77.57
C TYR A 223 -42.65 -48.68 -79.06
N GLY A 224 -43.77 -49.32 -79.38
CA GLY A 224 -44.02 -49.91 -80.69
C GLY A 224 -42.91 -50.90 -81.07
N ASN A 225 -42.17 -50.58 -82.13
CA ASN A 225 -41.05 -51.39 -82.63
C ASN A 225 -39.67 -50.85 -82.21
N GLN A 226 -39.59 -49.82 -81.37
CA GLN A 226 -38.32 -49.25 -80.91
C GLN A 226 -38.02 -49.65 -79.47
N THR A 227 -36.74 -49.91 -79.19
CA THR A 227 -36.26 -50.30 -77.86
C THR A 227 -35.08 -49.44 -77.40
N TRP A 228 -35.06 -49.15 -76.10
CA TRP A 228 -34.00 -48.48 -75.36
C TRP A 228 -33.57 -49.40 -74.22
N SER A 229 -32.30 -49.37 -73.85
CA SER A 229 -31.82 -50.05 -72.64
C SER A 229 -30.75 -49.19 -71.97
N GLN A 230 -30.75 -49.16 -70.64
CA GLN A 230 -29.95 -48.26 -69.83
C GLN A 230 -29.62 -48.95 -68.49
N ASP A 231 -28.35 -48.91 -68.08
CA ASP A 231 -27.97 -49.15 -66.70
C ASP A 231 -28.50 -47.98 -65.85
N VAL A 232 -29.39 -48.28 -64.90
CA VAL A 232 -29.97 -47.29 -63.98
C VAL A 232 -29.41 -47.44 -62.56
N SER A 233 -28.37 -48.27 -62.34
CA SER A 233 -27.65 -48.33 -61.07
C SER A 233 -27.15 -46.97 -60.56
N PRO A 234 -26.69 -46.00 -61.40
CA PRO A 234 -26.29 -44.69 -60.91
C PRO A 234 -27.45 -43.85 -60.34
N PHE A 235 -28.70 -44.22 -60.63
CA PHE A 235 -29.90 -43.52 -60.16
C PHE A 235 -30.53 -44.17 -58.92
N ILE A 236 -30.07 -45.37 -58.52
CA ILE A 236 -30.66 -46.15 -57.43
C ILE A 236 -29.70 -46.19 -56.25
N VAL A 237 -29.89 -45.26 -55.32
CA VAL A 237 -29.09 -45.16 -54.09
C VAL A 237 -29.56 -46.22 -53.08
N ASP A 238 -28.61 -46.95 -52.49
CA ASP A 238 -28.80 -47.98 -51.44
C ASP A 238 -29.87 -49.06 -51.73
N GLU A 239 -30.06 -49.45 -53.00
CA GLU A 239 -31.07 -50.44 -53.45
C GLU A 239 -32.52 -50.12 -53.03
N LYS A 240 -32.82 -48.84 -52.76
CA LYS A 240 -34.03 -48.37 -52.08
C LYS A 240 -35.35 -48.76 -52.73
N ALA A 241 -36.37 -48.82 -51.87
CA ALA A 241 -37.77 -48.74 -52.20
C ALA A 241 -38.06 -47.47 -53.04
N MET A 242 -38.59 -47.62 -54.25
CA MET A 242 -38.94 -46.49 -55.15
C MET A 242 -40.44 -46.41 -55.41
N SER A 243 -41.03 -45.24 -55.20
CA SER A 243 -42.38 -44.92 -55.69
C SER A 243 -42.40 -44.89 -57.21
N PHE A 244 -43.44 -45.47 -57.84
CA PHE A 244 -43.61 -45.51 -59.29
C PHE A 244 -44.83 -44.71 -59.73
N SER A 245 -44.64 -43.81 -60.70
CA SER A 245 -45.68 -42.90 -61.18
C SER A 245 -45.66 -42.77 -62.70
N ILE A 246 -46.83 -42.58 -63.31
CA ILE A 246 -47.00 -42.28 -64.74
C ILE A 246 -47.76 -40.96 -64.86
N ALA A 247 -47.14 -39.97 -65.49
CA ALA A 247 -47.61 -38.59 -65.50
C ALA A 247 -47.70 -38.04 -66.92
N ALA A 248 -48.69 -37.18 -67.17
CA ALA A 248 -48.80 -36.42 -68.41
C ALA A 248 -49.35 -35.01 -68.13
N SER A 249 -49.04 -34.07 -69.01
CA SER A 249 -49.54 -32.69 -68.93
C SER A 249 -49.75 -32.06 -70.31
N THR A 250 -50.43 -30.92 -70.31
CA THR A 250 -50.60 -30.06 -71.48
C THR A 250 -50.37 -28.59 -71.07
N GLY A 251 -49.51 -27.89 -71.81
CA GLY A 251 -49.39 -26.43 -71.72
C GLY A 251 -50.49 -25.70 -72.51
N ALA A 252 -50.08 -24.72 -73.32
CA ALA A 252 -50.95 -24.13 -74.36
C ALA A 252 -51.15 -25.07 -75.57
N ASN A 253 -50.18 -25.95 -75.80
CA ASN A 253 -50.26 -27.08 -76.72
C ASN A 253 -50.79 -28.32 -75.96
N THR A 254 -51.39 -29.27 -76.68
CA THR A 254 -52.34 -30.23 -76.10
C THR A 254 -52.29 -31.61 -76.76
N ASN A 255 -52.59 -32.67 -75.99
CA ASN A 255 -52.93 -34.00 -76.51
C ASN A 255 -53.90 -34.72 -75.58
N LEU A 256 -54.74 -35.58 -76.15
CA LEU A 256 -55.43 -36.65 -75.42
C LEU A 256 -54.40 -37.73 -75.06
N GLN A 257 -53.97 -37.78 -73.80
CA GLN A 257 -52.91 -38.68 -73.33
C GLN A 257 -53.50 -39.75 -72.41
N GLN A 258 -53.33 -41.02 -72.76
CA GLN A 258 -54.05 -42.13 -72.13
C GLN A 258 -53.23 -43.41 -72.01
N LEU A 259 -53.54 -44.20 -70.99
CA LEU A 259 -53.04 -45.55 -70.76
C LEU A 259 -54.17 -46.56 -71.05
N LYS A 260 -53.82 -47.75 -71.54
CA LYS A 260 -54.77 -48.86 -71.76
C LYS A 260 -54.13 -50.21 -71.45
N ASN A 261 -54.94 -51.17 -70.98
CA ASN A 261 -54.54 -52.56 -70.69
C ASN A 261 -53.29 -52.65 -69.79
N VAL A 262 -53.19 -51.81 -68.76
CA VAL A 262 -52.03 -51.78 -67.86
C VAL A 262 -51.92 -53.10 -67.07
N GLN A 263 -50.78 -53.76 -67.20
CA GLN A 263 -50.35 -54.86 -66.34
C GLN A 263 -48.97 -54.52 -65.75
N PHE A 264 -48.76 -54.77 -64.45
CA PHE A 264 -47.49 -54.50 -63.78
C PHE A 264 -47.13 -55.61 -62.80
N SER A 265 -46.05 -56.34 -63.08
CA SER A 265 -45.50 -57.39 -62.20
C SER A 265 -44.28 -56.83 -61.49
N TYR A 266 -44.28 -56.80 -60.16
CA TYR A 266 -43.21 -56.20 -59.35
C TYR A 266 -43.20 -56.79 -57.93
N THR A 267 -42.14 -56.52 -57.16
CA THR A 267 -42.12 -56.83 -55.73
C THR A 267 -42.44 -55.57 -54.92
N ILE A 268 -43.40 -55.64 -53.99
CA ILE A 268 -43.68 -54.59 -53.01
C ILE A 268 -42.49 -54.44 -52.07
N ALA A 269 -41.91 -53.24 -51.98
CA ALA A 269 -40.86 -52.96 -51.03
C ALA A 269 -41.35 -53.01 -49.57
N GLN A 270 -40.44 -53.32 -48.65
CA GLN A 270 -40.69 -53.19 -47.22
C GLN A 270 -40.88 -51.72 -46.85
N GLY A 271 -41.66 -51.46 -45.80
CA GLY A 271 -41.80 -50.14 -45.20
C GLY A 271 -40.62 -49.84 -44.28
N GLU A 272 -40.12 -48.61 -44.32
CA GLU A 272 -39.01 -48.16 -43.47
C GLU A 272 -39.50 -47.40 -42.24
N VAL A 273 -38.92 -47.71 -41.09
CA VAL A 273 -39.11 -46.99 -39.82
C VAL A 273 -37.78 -46.42 -39.37
N ILE A 274 -37.69 -45.09 -39.30
CA ILE A 274 -36.48 -44.34 -38.94
C ILE A 274 -36.64 -43.79 -37.52
N THR A 275 -35.77 -44.19 -36.60
CA THR A 275 -35.77 -43.70 -35.22
C THR A 275 -34.57 -42.78 -34.98
N ASN A 276 -34.82 -41.49 -34.80
CA ASN A 276 -33.81 -40.48 -34.51
C ASN A 276 -33.71 -40.19 -33.00
N TYR A 277 -32.53 -39.75 -32.58
CA TYR A 277 -32.22 -39.31 -31.22
C TYR A 277 -31.61 -37.92 -31.30
N ILE A 278 -32.39 -36.91 -30.93
CA ILE A 278 -32.07 -35.50 -31.18
C ILE A 278 -32.17 -34.64 -29.92
N ASP A 279 -31.44 -33.53 -29.90
CA ASP A 279 -31.70 -32.45 -28.94
C ASP A 279 -32.91 -31.58 -29.36
N GLU A 280 -33.26 -30.61 -28.52
CA GLU A 280 -34.39 -29.70 -28.75
C GLU A 280 -34.20 -28.76 -29.95
N ASP A 281 -32.95 -28.54 -30.38
CA ASP A 281 -32.59 -27.77 -31.56
C ASP A 281 -32.63 -28.62 -32.85
N GLY A 282 -32.82 -29.94 -32.73
CA GLY A 282 -32.92 -30.90 -33.83
C GLY A 282 -31.60 -31.59 -34.22
N ASN A 283 -30.50 -31.36 -33.49
CA ASN A 283 -29.20 -31.97 -33.79
C ASN A 283 -29.18 -33.45 -33.37
N SER A 284 -28.53 -34.32 -34.15
CA SER A 284 -28.35 -35.72 -33.78
C SER A 284 -27.36 -35.87 -32.62
N ILE A 285 -27.82 -36.45 -31.51
CA ILE A 285 -27.01 -36.72 -30.30
C ILE A 285 -26.72 -38.21 -30.10
N SER A 286 -27.36 -39.09 -30.87
CA SER A 286 -27.01 -40.51 -30.98
C SER A 286 -27.45 -41.05 -32.34
N SER A 287 -26.67 -41.98 -32.91
CA SER A 287 -26.94 -42.57 -34.23
C SER A 287 -28.36 -43.11 -34.34
N SER A 288 -29.06 -42.71 -35.41
CA SER A 288 -30.40 -43.20 -35.71
C SER A 288 -30.43 -44.71 -35.94
N SER A 289 -31.60 -45.31 -35.74
CA SER A 289 -31.86 -46.73 -36.03
C SER A 289 -32.87 -46.84 -37.16
N ILE A 290 -32.58 -47.68 -38.16
CA ILE A 290 -33.47 -47.97 -39.28
C ILE A 290 -33.95 -49.41 -39.13
N MET A 291 -35.26 -49.62 -39.25
CA MET A 291 -35.91 -50.93 -39.22
C MET A 291 -36.81 -51.07 -40.45
N ASN A 292 -36.71 -52.20 -41.15
CA ASN A 292 -37.52 -52.51 -42.33
C ASN A 292 -38.41 -53.72 -42.07
N GLY A 293 -39.64 -53.70 -42.61
CA GLY A 293 -40.59 -54.80 -42.46
C GLY A 293 -41.71 -54.79 -43.49
N ASP A 294 -42.33 -55.95 -43.68
CA ASP A 294 -43.45 -56.13 -44.61
C ASP A 294 -44.64 -55.27 -44.21
N LEU A 295 -45.35 -54.71 -45.20
CA LEU A 295 -46.47 -53.80 -44.96
C LEU A 295 -47.54 -54.45 -44.08
N ASP A 296 -48.19 -53.64 -43.24
CA ASP A 296 -49.16 -54.09 -42.24
C ASP A 296 -48.61 -55.04 -41.14
N THR A 297 -47.32 -55.39 -41.12
CA THR A 297 -46.71 -56.03 -39.94
C THR A 297 -46.35 -54.99 -38.87
N ASN A 298 -46.21 -55.42 -37.61
CA ASN A 298 -46.01 -54.51 -36.47
C ASN A 298 -44.54 -54.11 -36.28
N TYR A 299 -44.30 -52.89 -35.81
CA TYR A 299 -42.99 -52.43 -35.30
C TYR A 299 -43.10 -51.87 -33.87
N GLU A 300 -41.97 -51.84 -33.18
CA GLU A 300 -41.78 -51.19 -31.88
C GLU A 300 -40.38 -50.58 -31.80
N THR A 301 -40.30 -49.31 -31.38
CA THR A 301 -39.04 -48.56 -31.17
C THR A 301 -38.85 -48.24 -29.69
N ASN A 302 -37.59 -48.02 -29.29
CA ASN A 302 -37.21 -47.80 -27.89
C ASN A 302 -36.42 -46.51 -27.69
N GLN A 303 -36.65 -45.87 -26.55
CA GLN A 303 -35.83 -44.78 -26.02
C GLN A 303 -34.41 -45.30 -25.73
N LYS A 304 -33.41 -44.42 -25.77
CA LYS A 304 -32.06 -44.69 -25.27
C LYS A 304 -31.81 -43.92 -23.98
N GLU A 305 -30.93 -44.44 -23.13
CA GLU A 305 -30.20 -43.58 -22.19
C GLU A 305 -29.03 -42.93 -22.95
N ILE A 306 -28.85 -41.62 -22.79
CA ILE A 306 -27.82 -40.84 -23.48
C ILE A 306 -27.08 -40.01 -22.43
N GLN A 307 -25.77 -40.23 -22.29
CA GLN A 307 -24.98 -39.57 -21.26
C GLN A 307 -24.98 -38.04 -21.45
N GLY A 308 -25.25 -37.30 -20.37
CA GLY A 308 -25.36 -35.83 -20.40
C GLY A 308 -26.70 -35.30 -20.92
N TYR A 309 -27.69 -36.15 -21.17
CA TYR A 309 -29.00 -35.77 -21.69
C TYR A 309 -30.14 -36.47 -20.93
N THR A 310 -31.26 -35.76 -20.76
CA THR A 310 -32.51 -36.26 -20.17
C THR A 310 -33.60 -36.32 -21.23
N PHE A 311 -34.31 -37.43 -21.32
CA PHE A 311 -35.42 -37.58 -22.26
C PHE A 311 -36.56 -36.60 -21.95
N LYS A 312 -37.07 -35.95 -23.00
CA LYS A 312 -38.15 -34.97 -22.92
C LYS A 312 -39.47 -35.51 -23.48
N GLU A 313 -39.50 -35.85 -24.78
CA GLU A 313 -40.71 -36.23 -25.49
C GLU A 313 -40.43 -37.04 -26.77
N VAL A 314 -41.47 -37.62 -27.37
CA VAL A 314 -41.41 -38.26 -28.70
C VAL A 314 -42.30 -37.50 -29.68
N THR A 315 -41.78 -37.23 -30.88
CA THR A 315 -42.53 -36.61 -31.98
C THR A 315 -42.44 -37.45 -33.27
N GLY A 316 -43.33 -37.17 -34.23
CA GLY A 316 -43.43 -37.92 -35.48
C GLY A 316 -44.44 -39.06 -35.41
N SER A 317 -44.07 -40.24 -35.93
CA SER A 317 -44.90 -41.44 -35.88
C SER A 317 -44.96 -42.04 -34.45
N PRO A 318 -46.00 -42.82 -34.12
CA PRO A 318 -46.05 -43.56 -32.86
C PRO A 318 -44.87 -44.53 -32.70
N THR A 319 -44.39 -44.72 -31.47
CA THR A 319 -43.30 -45.67 -31.13
C THR A 319 -43.67 -47.13 -31.35
N LYS A 320 -44.96 -47.45 -31.36
CA LYS A 320 -45.51 -48.77 -31.72
C LYS A 320 -46.56 -48.59 -32.81
N GLY A 321 -46.48 -49.39 -33.86
CA GLY A 321 -47.38 -49.23 -35.01
C GLY A 321 -47.25 -50.36 -36.02
N LYS A 322 -47.68 -50.07 -37.25
CA LYS A 322 -47.55 -50.95 -38.42
C LYS A 322 -46.72 -50.27 -39.51
N TYR A 323 -45.96 -51.07 -40.26
CA TYR A 323 -45.21 -50.64 -41.44
C TYR A 323 -46.15 -50.20 -42.57
N LYS A 324 -45.82 -49.07 -43.21
CA LYS A 324 -46.57 -48.45 -44.31
C LYS A 324 -45.68 -48.30 -45.54
N ALA A 325 -46.31 -48.06 -46.69
CA ALA A 325 -45.62 -47.85 -47.97
C ALA A 325 -44.76 -46.56 -48.04
N ASN A 326 -44.96 -45.63 -47.09
CA ASN A 326 -44.21 -44.38 -46.97
C ASN A 326 -43.51 -44.35 -45.62
N ASP A 327 -42.33 -43.77 -45.59
CA ASP A 327 -41.33 -43.96 -44.54
C ASP A 327 -41.77 -43.28 -43.22
N GLN A 328 -41.53 -43.94 -42.09
CA GLN A 328 -42.09 -43.57 -40.80
C GLN A 328 -41.01 -43.10 -39.83
N THR A 329 -40.86 -41.79 -39.71
CA THR A 329 -39.90 -41.17 -38.78
C THR A 329 -40.48 -41.04 -37.37
N ILE A 330 -39.71 -41.46 -36.36
CA ILE A 330 -39.93 -41.23 -34.93
C ILE A 330 -38.71 -40.48 -34.39
N ASN A 331 -38.92 -39.37 -33.69
CA ASN A 331 -37.85 -38.60 -33.05
C ASN A 331 -38.00 -38.67 -31.53
N TYR A 332 -37.03 -39.25 -30.84
CA TYR A 332 -36.88 -39.08 -29.39
C TYR A 332 -36.09 -37.79 -29.14
N ILE A 333 -36.70 -36.84 -28.43
CA ILE A 333 -36.13 -35.52 -28.12
C ILE A 333 -35.60 -35.55 -26.68
N TYR A 334 -34.41 -34.97 -26.47
CA TYR A 334 -33.74 -34.92 -25.17
C TYR A 334 -33.26 -33.49 -24.86
N SER A 335 -33.43 -33.06 -23.62
CA SER A 335 -32.81 -31.84 -23.10
C SER A 335 -31.40 -32.13 -22.57
N PRO A 336 -30.39 -31.29 -22.83
CA PRO A 336 -29.07 -31.46 -22.23
C PRO A 336 -29.13 -31.24 -20.71
N ASN A 337 -28.50 -32.12 -19.94
CA ASN A 337 -28.40 -31.99 -18.50
C ASN A 337 -27.63 -30.72 -18.14
N ARG A 338 -28.04 -30.06 -17.05
CA ARG A 338 -27.39 -28.85 -16.54
C ARG A 338 -26.89 -29.08 -15.12
N GLY A 339 -25.77 -28.44 -14.81
CA GLY A 339 -25.19 -28.40 -13.48
C GLY A 339 -25.02 -26.96 -13.01
N ASP A 340 -25.09 -26.77 -11.70
CA ASP A 340 -24.99 -25.47 -11.04
C ASP A 340 -23.75 -25.42 -10.13
N ILE A 341 -23.15 -24.24 -10.04
CA ILE A 341 -21.96 -23.97 -9.21
C ILE A 341 -22.18 -22.67 -8.45
N LYS A 342 -21.86 -22.68 -7.16
CA LYS A 342 -21.89 -21.49 -6.30
C LYS A 342 -20.51 -21.22 -5.70
N VAL A 343 -20.03 -19.99 -5.84
CA VAL A 343 -18.78 -19.53 -5.22
C VAL A 343 -19.12 -18.45 -4.20
N ILE A 344 -18.68 -18.62 -2.96
CA ILE A 344 -19.12 -17.81 -1.81
C ILE A 344 -17.91 -17.06 -1.24
N TYR A 345 -18.01 -15.73 -1.18
CA TYR A 345 -17.01 -14.86 -0.58
C TYR A 345 -17.40 -14.56 0.86
N THR A 346 -16.50 -14.84 1.81
CA THR A 346 -16.76 -14.73 3.26
C THR A 346 -15.73 -13.82 3.92
N ASP A 347 -16.16 -12.95 4.82
CA ASP A 347 -15.27 -12.24 5.74
C ASP A 347 -15.18 -12.98 7.09
N ASP A 348 -13.97 -13.44 7.40
CA ASP A 348 -13.62 -14.09 8.65
C ASP A 348 -13.46 -13.10 9.82
N THR A 349 -13.36 -11.78 9.57
CA THR A 349 -13.30 -10.78 10.66
C THR A 349 -14.65 -10.68 11.39
N ILE A 350 -15.77 -10.63 10.65
CA ILE A 350 -17.13 -10.50 11.21
C ILE A 350 -17.99 -11.76 11.06
N GLY A 351 -17.51 -12.78 10.34
CA GLY A 351 -18.19 -14.07 10.16
C GLY A 351 -19.41 -14.00 9.25
N GLN A 352 -19.35 -13.24 8.15
CA GLN A 352 -20.48 -13.02 7.23
C GLN A 352 -20.08 -13.17 5.76
N ASN A 353 -21.04 -13.57 4.92
CA ASN A 353 -20.85 -13.66 3.48
C ASN A 353 -20.87 -12.25 2.86
N LEU A 354 -19.80 -11.89 2.14
CA LEU A 354 -19.65 -10.63 1.41
C LEU A 354 -20.42 -10.64 0.09
N SER A 355 -20.39 -11.77 -0.63
CA SER A 355 -21.14 -11.98 -1.88
C SER A 355 -21.18 -13.47 -2.25
N SER A 356 -21.93 -13.82 -3.30
CA SER A 356 -21.79 -15.12 -3.96
C SER A 356 -22.01 -15.04 -5.46
N LYS A 357 -21.22 -15.79 -6.23
CA LYS A 357 -21.39 -16.01 -7.67
C LYS A 357 -22.19 -17.29 -7.89
N GLU A 358 -23.26 -17.22 -8.68
CA GLU A 358 -24.01 -18.39 -9.12
C GLU A 358 -23.80 -18.58 -10.63
N LEU A 359 -23.49 -19.80 -11.05
CA LEU A 359 -23.09 -20.17 -12.41
C LEU A 359 -23.85 -21.44 -12.82
N SER A 360 -24.31 -21.53 -14.07
CA SER A 360 -24.95 -22.74 -14.60
C SER A 360 -24.54 -23.03 -16.05
N GLY A 361 -24.46 -24.30 -16.42
CA GLY A 361 -23.99 -24.74 -17.74
C GLY A 361 -24.41 -26.19 -18.07
N ARG A 362 -24.01 -26.71 -19.24
CA ARG A 362 -24.25 -28.12 -19.59
C ARG A 362 -23.31 -29.02 -18.77
N VAL A 363 -23.77 -30.19 -18.32
CA VAL A 363 -22.92 -31.13 -17.56
C VAL A 363 -21.69 -31.53 -18.39
N GLY A 364 -20.50 -31.45 -17.79
CA GLY A 364 -19.21 -31.68 -18.45
C GLY A 364 -18.65 -30.50 -19.25
N GLN A 365 -19.36 -29.37 -19.33
CA GLN A 365 -18.84 -28.12 -19.92
C GLN A 365 -17.86 -27.43 -18.96
N ASP A 366 -16.77 -26.88 -19.50
CA ASP A 366 -15.81 -26.05 -18.75
C ASP A 366 -16.44 -24.73 -18.26
N VAL A 367 -16.07 -24.34 -17.04
CA VAL A 367 -16.58 -23.15 -16.36
C VAL A 367 -15.65 -21.97 -16.63
N ASN A 368 -16.10 -21.01 -17.43
CA ASN A 368 -15.35 -19.78 -17.72
C ASN A 368 -15.49 -18.74 -16.59
N TYR A 369 -14.93 -19.06 -15.42
CA TYR A 369 -14.88 -18.18 -14.25
C TYR A 369 -13.61 -18.44 -13.43
N SER A 370 -13.08 -17.37 -12.82
CA SER A 370 -11.94 -17.38 -11.91
C SER A 370 -12.21 -16.42 -10.75
N THR A 371 -11.79 -16.80 -9.55
CA THR A 371 -11.88 -16.00 -8.32
C THR A 371 -10.96 -14.78 -8.32
N GLN A 372 -9.98 -14.73 -9.22
CA GLN A 372 -8.83 -13.81 -9.14
C GLN A 372 -9.18 -12.32 -9.29
N GLU A 373 -10.17 -11.97 -10.12
CA GLU A 373 -10.63 -10.58 -10.27
C GLU A 373 -11.41 -10.12 -9.03
N ASP A 374 -12.36 -10.92 -8.57
CA ASP A 374 -13.15 -10.64 -7.36
C ASP A 374 -12.24 -10.53 -6.12
N ILE A 375 -11.27 -11.45 -5.94
CA ILE A 375 -10.24 -11.39 -4.88
C ILE A 375 -9.40 -10.11 -4.97
N THR A 376 -9.13 -9.61 -6.17
CA THR A 376 -8.37 -8.36 -6.35
C THR A 376 -9.21 -7.16 -5.95
N SER A 377 -10.49 -7.11 -6.35
CA SER A 377 -11.42 -6.07 -5.90
C SER A 377 -11.60 -6.04 -4.39
N TYR A 378 -11.66 -7.19 -3.72
CA TYR A 378 -11.68 -7.23 -2.25
C TYR A 378 -10.38 -6.71 -1.62
N LYS A 379 -9.20 -6.97 -2.21
CA LYS A 379 -7.92 -6.40 -1.74
C LYS A 379 -7.86 -4.88 -1.90
N ASP A 380 -8.39 -4.34 -3.00
CA ASP A 380 -8.50 -2.90 -3.22
C ASP A 380 -9.47 -2.23 -2.22
N MET A 381 -10.46 -2.99 -1.72
CA MET A 381 -11.34 -2.60 -0.61
C MET A 381 -10.74 -2.88 0.80
N GLY A 382 -9.45 -3.22 0.90
CA GLY A 382 -8.74 -3.35 2.17
C GLY A 382 -8.70 -4.77 2.78
N TYR A 383 -9.21 -5.79 2.10
CA TYR A 383 -9.18 -7.18 2.60
C TYR A 383 -7.86 -7.90 2.30
N GLU A 384 -7.54 -8.92 3.11
CA GLU A 384 -6.50 -9.91 2.89
C GLU A 384 -7.13 -11.26 2.55
N LEU A 385 -6.53 -12.02 1.62
CA LEU A 385 -6.95 -13.39 1.31
C LEU A 385 -6.49 -14.35 2.41
N VAL A 386 -7.41 -15.13 2.95
CA VAL A 386 -7.15 -16.21 3.94
C VAL A 386 -7.03 -17.55 3.23
N SER A 387 -8.01 -17.90 2.40
CA SER A 387 -7.95 -19.10 1.52
C SER A 387 -8.88 -18.99 0.31
N ASP A 388 -8.57 -19.73 -0.73
CA ASP A 388 -9.39 -19.92 -1.92
C ASP A 388 -9.39 -21.43 -2.23
N ASP A 389 -10.55 -22.09 -2.14
CA ASP A 389 -10.69 -23.51 -2.48
C ASP A 389 -11.06 -23.74 -3.96
N TYR A 390 -11.32 -22.68 -4.72
CA TYR A 390 -11.76 -22.78 -6.11
C TYR A 390 -10.64 -23.39 -6.98
N PRO A 391 -10.90 -24.49 -7.72
CA PRO A 391 -9.88 -25.20 -8.47
C PRO A 391 -9.16 -24.36 -9.53
N GLN A 392 -7.91 -23.99 -9.23
CA GLN A 392 -7.00 -23.20 -10.08
C GLN A 392 -6.64 -23.82 -11.45
N LYS A 393 -7.20 -24.99 -11.78
CA LYS A 393 -7.10 -25.66 -13.09
C LYS A 393 -8.38 -25.56 -13.93
N GLY A 394 -9.37 -24.80 -13.46
CA GLY A 394 -10.72 -24.80 -13.99
C GLY A 394 -11.60 -25.86 -13.33
N VAL A 395 -12.91 -25.69 -13.50
CA VAL A 395 -13.99 -26.56 -13.01
C VAL A 395 -14.86 -26.95 -14.20
N THR A 396 -15.56 -28.08 -14.13
CA THR A 396 -16.65 -28.43 -15.06
C THR A 396 -17.97 -28.52 -14.31
N PHE A 397 -19.09 -28.24 -14.97
CA PHE A 397 -20.41 -28.41 -14.37
C PHE A 397 -20.69 -29.90 -14.13
N GLY A 398 -20.85 -30.30 -12.86
CA GLY A 398 -21.22 -31.66 -12.45
C GLY A 398 -22.71 -31.96 -12.61
N ASP A 399 -23.09 -33.22 -12.42
CA ASP A 399 -24.48 -33.67 -12.28
C ASP A 399 -25.05 -33.43 -10.87
N VAL A 400 -24.19 -33.09 -9.91
CA VAL A 400 -24.52 -32.53 -8.60
C VAL A 400 -24.09 -31.05 -8.52
N SER A 401 -24.82 -30.25 -7.73
CA SER A 401 -24.43 -28.87 -7.44
C SER A 401 -23.12 -28.85 -6.65
N GLN A 402 -22.23 -27.90 -6.96
CA GLN A 402 -20.92 -27.73 -6.33
C GLN A 402 -20.85 -26.36 -5.65
N GLU A 403 -20.29 -26.33 -4.43
CA GLU A 403 -20.04 -25.08 -3.69
C GLU A 403 -18.53 -24.91 -3.44
N PHE A 404 -18.05 -23.68 -3.56
CA PHE A 404 -16.66 -23.27 -3.35
C PHE A 404 -16.62 -22.03 -2.46
N PHE A 405 -15.62 -21.93 -1.59
CA PHE A 405 -15.49 -20.90 -0.55
C PHE A 405 -14.18 -20.12 -0.68
N VAL A 406 -14.31 -18.80 -0.79
CA VAL A 406 -13.20 -17.84 -0.73
C VAL A 406 -13.29 -17.09 0.59
N HIS A 407 -12.31 -17.33 1.45
CA HIS A 407 -12.21 -16.70 2.76
C HIS A 407 -11.27 -15.50 2.69
N LEU A 408 -11.79 -14.36 3.12
CA LEU A 408 -11.12 -13.07 3.22
C LEU A 408 -11.16 -12.62 4.68
N ARG A 409 -10.32 -11.66 5.04
CA ARG A 409 -10.39 -10.95 6.33
C ARG A 409 -10.06 -9.48 6.12
N HIS A 410 -10.41 -8.63 7.08
CA HIS A 410 -9.92 -7.25 7.08
C HIS A 410 -8.39 -7.19 7.20
N GLY A 411 -7.73 -6.50 6.27
CA GLY A 411 -6.31 -6.17 6.37
C GLY A 411 -6.05 -5.06 7.39
N LYS A 412 -4.82 -4.99 7.92
CA LYS A 412 -4.49 -4.05 9.01
C LYS A 412 -3.20 -3.29 8.76
N SER A 413 -3.30 -1.97 8.73
CA SER A 413 -2.15 -1.06 8.63
C SER A 413 -1.69 -0.63 10.02
N ILE A 414 -0.38 -0.61 10.26
CA ILE A 414 0.20 -0.12 11.51
C ILE A 414 1.05 1.12 11.20
N VAL A 415 0.72 2.25 11.84
CA VAL A 415 1.46 3.51 11.72
C VAL A 415 1.94 3.94 13.10
N THR A 416 3.16 4.45 13.20
CA THR A 416 3.67 5.03 14.45
C THR A 416 3.25 6.50 14.54
N GLU A 417 2.51 6.84 15.60
CA GLU A 417 2.25 8.24 15.99
C GLU A 417 3.32 8.67 16.99
N GLN A 418 3.87 9.88 16.83
CA GLN A 418 4.89 10.45 17.71
C GLN A 418 4.43 11.78 18.31
N LYS A 419 4.80 12.01 19.56
CA LYS A 419 4.59 13.26 20.31
C LYS A 419 5.87 13.62 21.06
N LYS A 420 6.19 14.90 21.14
CA LYS A 420 7.36 15.41 21.87
C LYS A 420 6.93 16.34 22.99
N ILE A 421 7.58 16.24 24.14
CA ILE A 421 7.46 17.17 25.27
C ILE A 421 8.78 17.92 25.41
N ASN A 422 8.73 19.23 25.60
CA ASN A 422 9.90 20.12 25.69
C ASN A 422 9.97 20.72 27.10
N GLU A 423 11.18 21.00 27.62
CA GLU A 423 11.39 21.86 28.79
C GLU A 423 12.18 23.11 28.36
N THR A 424 11.72 24.29 28.80
CA THR A 424 12.39 25.58 28.64
C THR A 424 12.54 26.26 29.99
N ILE A 425 13.74 26.78 30.27
CA ILE A 425 14.03 27.58 31.48
C ILE A 425 14.47 28.98 31.02
N HIS A 426 13.66 29.99 31.33
CA HIS A 426 13.97 31.38 31.05
C HIS A 426 14.82 31.99 32.17
N TYR A 427 15.95 32.61 31.82
CA TYR A 427 16.81 33.32 32.77
C TYR A 427 16.53 34.83 32.66
N LEU A 428 15.88 35.40 33.67
CA LEU A 428 15.37 36.78 33.64
C LEU A 428 15.94 37.61 34.80
N TYR A 429 16.00 38.93 34.64
CA TYR A 429 16.16 39.86 35.76
C TYR A 429 14.80 40.15 36.43
N GLU A 430 14.78 40.76 37.62
CA GLU A 430 13.55 41.11 38.35
C GLU A 430 12.56 42.04 37.60
N ASN A 431 13.01 42.70 36.53
CA ASN A 431 12.17 43.50 35.62
C ASN A 431 11.56 42.67 34.45
N ASN A 432 11.73 41.35 34.44
CA ASN A 432 11.37 40.40 33.38
C ASN A 432 12.09 40.59 32.03
N THR A 433 13.21 41.34 31.98
CA THR A 433 14.10 41.34 30.82
C THR A 433 15.05 40.14 30.85
N GLU A 434 15.50 39.67 29.68
CA GLU A 434 16.39 38.50 29.55
C GLU A 434 17.76 38.77 30.19
N ALA A 435 18.17 37.90 31.12
CA ALA A 435 19.48 37.93 31.75
C ALA A 435 20.50 37.10 30.98
N LEU A 436 20.07 35.92 30.49
CA LEU A 436 20.86 35.01 29.66
C LEU A 436 19.94 34.27 28.67
N PRO A 437 20.47 33.80 27.52
CA PRO A 437 19.73 32.94 26.60
C PRO A 437 19.06 31.77 27.32
N SER A 438 17.77 31.61 27.10
CA SER A 438 16.94 30.57 27.75
C SER A 438 17.48 29.16 27.47
N TYR A 439 17.56 28.31 28.50
CA TYR A 439 17.92 26.90 28.33
C TYR A 439 16.74 26.14 27.73
N VAL A 440 17.01 25.29 26.75
CA VAL A 440 16.03 24.37 26.15
C VAL A 440 16.59 22.95 26.25
N ALA A 441 15.84 22.05 26.86
CA ALA A 441 16.23 20.65 27.01
C ALA A 441 16.13 19.89 25.68
N ASN A 442 16.86 18.76 25.56
CA ASN A 442 16.55 17.77 24.54
C ASN A 442 15.11 17.25 24.77
N PRO A 443 14.23 17.25 23.76
CA PRO A 443 12.83 16.90 23.95
C PRO A 443 12.66 15.42 24.30
N LEU A 444 11.68 15.12 25.14
CA LEU A 444 11.28 13.76 25.47
C LEU A 444 10.31 13.25 24.41
N LEU A 445 10.70 12.19 23.71
CA LEU A 445 9.92 11.58 22.63
C LEU A 445 9.07 10.43 23.16
N PHE A 446 7.81 10.42 22.75
CA PHE A 446 6.85 9.35 23.00
C PHE A 446 6.27 8.87 21.67
N SER A 447 6.10 7.56 21.52
CA SER A 447 5.40 6.96 20.39
C SER A 447 4.36 5.93 20.80
N ARG A 448 3.34 5.77 19.94
CA ARG A 448 2.36 4.69 20.03
C ARG A 448 2.09 4.11 18.65
N ALA A 449 1.72 2.83 18.61
CA ALA A 449 1.22 2.20 17.40
C ALA A 449 -0.27 2.54 17.22
N VAL A 450 -0.65 2.99 16.03
CA VAL A 450 -2.04 3.15 15.60
C VAL A 450 -2.33 2.05 14.60
N ILE A 451 -3.11 1.06 15.02
CA ILE A 451 -3.57 -0.02 14.15
C ILE A 451 -4.86 0.45 13.50
N THR A 452 -4.86 0.63 12.18
CA THR A 452 -6.04 0.95 11.39
C THR A 452 -6.54 -0.30 10.70
N ASP A 453 -7.83 -0.58 10.84
CA ASP A 453 -8.53 -1.59 10.07
C ASP A 453 -8.80 -1.05 8.66
N ASN A 454 -8.31 -1.73 7.62
CA ASN A 454 -8.28 -1.18 6.27
C ASN A 454 -9.64 -1.18 5.57
N VAL A 455 -10.64 -1.88 6.11
CA VAL A 455 -11.99 -2.01 5.52
C VAL A 455 -12.95 -1.01 6.16
N THR A 456 -12.93 -0.91 7.49
CA THR A 456 -13.81 0.00 8.26
C THR A 456 -13.23 1.39 8.45
N GLY A 457 -11.90 1.52 8.43
CA GLY A 457 -11.18 2.72 8.85
C GLY A 457 -11.05 2.89 10.37
N ASP A 458 -11.56 1.94 11.17
CA ASP A 458 -11.51 1.99 12.63
C ASP A 458 -10.07 1.94 13.15
N LYS A 459 -9.80 2.68 14.24
CA LYS A 459 -8.45 2.86 14.79
C LYS A 459 -8.35 2.37 16.23
N ILE A 460 -7.51 1.38 16.43
CA ILE A 460 -7.07 0.91 17.74
C ILE A 460 -5.74 1.59 18.06
N PHE A 461 -5.77 2.51 19.03
CA PHE A 461 -4.58 3.18 19.55
C PHE A 461 -3.95 2.32 20.63
N GLY A 462 -2.67 1.99 20.47
CA GLY A 462 -1.87 1.37 21.52
C GLY A 462 -1.42 2.36 22.58
N GLU A 463 -0.92 1.83 23.70
CA GLU A 463 -0.33 2.63 24.78
C GLU A 463 0.86 3.47 24.30
N TRP A 464 0.97 4.69 24.83
CA TRP A 464 2.14 5.54 24.67
C TRP A 464 3.36 4.93 25.36
N LYS A 465 4.49 4.90 24.67
CA LYS A 465 5.80 4.49 25.18
C LYS A 465 6.78 5.64 25.04
N ALA A 466 7.59 5.88 26.05
CA ALA A 466 8.75 6.77 25.91
C ALA A 466 9.81 6.07 25.05
N GLU A 467 10.46 6.80 24.15
CA GLU A 467 11.54 6.27 23.30
C GLU A 467 12.90 6.27 24.01
N GLN A 468 12.98 6.95 25.16
CA GLN A 468 14.13 7.11 26.05
C GLN A 468 13.64 7.28 27.50
N GLU A 469 14.52 7.59 28.45
CA GLU A 469 14.14 7.90 29.84
C GLU A 469 13.18 9.09 29.90
N ASN A 470 12.06 8.96 30.64
CA ASN A 470 10.95 9.92 30.61
C ASN A 470 11.06 11.02 31.68
N GLU A 471 12.23 11.66 31.72
CA GLU A 471 12.61 12.62 32.75
C GLU A 471 13.53 13.73 32.23
N PHE A 472 13.32 14.96 32.73
CA PHE A 472 14.24 16.09 32.49
C PHE A 472 15.24 16.17 33.65
N ASN A 473 16.53 16.24 33.33
CA ASN A 473 17.63 16.26 34.30
C ASN A 473 17.69 17.55 35.11
N GLU A 474 18.47 17.56 36.21
CA GLU A 474 18.75 18.81 36.94
C GLU A 474 19.48 19.83 36.05
N VAL A 475 19.13 21.11 36.17
CA VAL A 475 19.78 22.20 35.42
C VAL A 475 20.33 23.23 36.39
N LYS A 476 21.63 23.51 36.31
CA LYS A 476 22.29 24.52 37.15
C LYS A 476 22.15 25.88 36.49
N SER A 477 21.58 26.83 37.23
CA SER A 477 21.44 28.21 36.78
C SER A 477 22.84 28.83 36.65
N PRO A 478 23.21 29.41 35.50
CA PRO A 478 24.56 29.95 35.32
C PRO A 478 24.88 31.11 36.26
N ASP A 479 26.17 31.33 36.55
CA ASP A 479 26.60 32.48 37.33
C ASP A 479 26.51 33.78 36.50
N VAL A 480 25.86 34.82 37.04
CA VAL A 480 25.79 36.16 36.44
C VAL A 480 26.43 37.15 37.41
N LYS A 481 27.56 37.77 37.01
CA LYS A 481 28.31 38.69 37.86
C LYS A 481 27.44 39.86 38.34
N GLY A 482 27.46 40.17 39.64
CA GLY A 482 26.62 41.21 40.25
C GLY A 482 25.22 40.74 40.67
N TYR A 483 24.87 39.49 40.39
CA TYR A 483 23.54 38.93 40.65
C TYR A 483 23.61 37.54 41.31
N THR A 484 22.54 37.17 41.99
CA THR A 484 22.28 35.80 42.47
C THR A 484 20.94 35.33 41.91
N PRO A 485 20.85 34.14 41.27
CA PRO A 485 19.57 33.55 40.89
C PRO A 485 18.81 33.09 42.14
N ASP A 486 17.50 33.35 42.17
CA ASP A 486 16.59 32.86 43.20
C ASP A 486 16.55 31.32 43.30
N GLN A 487 16.72 30.65 42.16
CA GLN A 487 16.87 29.20 42.05
C GLN A 487 18.25 28.87 41.47
N LYS A 488 19.21 28.46 42.32
CA LYS A 488 20.56 28.04 41.88
C LYS A 488 20.58 26.69 41.13
N LEU A 489 19.59 25.85 41.41
CA LEU A 489 19.39 24.55 40.78
C LEU A 489 17.91 24.42 40.44
N ILE A 490 17.62 24.06 39.20
CA ILE A 490 16.33 23.57 38.78
C ILE A 490 16.31 22.06 39.00
N GLU A 491 15.41 21.59 39.86
CA GLU A 491 15.30 20.17 40.17
C GLU A 491 14.82 19.33 38.97
N LYS A 492 15.35 18.10 38.92
CA LYS A 492 15.01 17.04 37.97
C LYS A 492 13.51 16.73 38.02
N ILE A 493 12.85 16.66 36.85
CA ILE A 493 11.44 16.23 36.77
C ILE A 493 11.36 14.81 36.23
N GLY A 494 10.91 13.87 37.06
CA GLY A 494 10.56 12.51 36.66
C GLY A 494 9.07 12.34 36.37
N GLY A 495 8.71 11.23 35.72
CA GLY A 495 7.31 10.84 35.50
C GLY A 495 6.62 11.60 34.37
N ILE A 496 7.37 12.11 33.39
CA ILE A 496 6.78 12.75 32.20
C ILE A 496 6.01 11.70 31.39
N THR A 497 4.86 12.09 30.85
CA THR A 497 4.02 11.25 30.00
C THR A 497 3.76 11.95 28.66
N ALA A 498 3.26 11.22 27.68
CA ALA A 498 2.84 11.82 26.42
C ALA A 498 1.74 12.87 26.58
N GLU A 499 0.95 12.87 27.65
CA GLU A 499 -0.11 13.87 27.88
C GLU A 499 0.31 15.03 28.81
N THR A 500 1.55 15.01 29.31
CA THR A 500 2.17 16.17 29.96
C THR A 500 2.28 17.32 28.95
N GLN A 501 2.08 18.56 29.39
CA GLN A 501 2.28 19.75 28.56
C GLN A 501 3.76 20.16 28.55
N ASP A 502 4.16 20.99 27.58
CA ASP A 502 5.50 21.58 27.56
C ASP A 502 5.76 22.37 28.85
N ILE A 503 6.95 22.17 29.42
CA ILE A 503 7.31 22.66 30.75
C ILE A 503 8.08 23.97 30.58
N ILE A 504 7.55 25.04 31.18
CA ILE A 504 8.18 26.36 31.18
C ILE A 504 8.46 26.76 32.62
N LYS A 505 9.74 27.02 32.91
CA LYS A 505 10.24 27.55 34.19
C LYS A 505 10.90 28.91 33.97
N SER A 506 11.02 29.69 35.04
CA SER A 506 11.79 30.94 35.04
C SER A 506 12.67 31.02 36.27
N VAL A 507 13.90 31.50 36.11
CA VAL A 507 14.86 31.79 37.17
C VAL A 507 15.10 33.30 37.18
N ILE A 508 14.97 33.92 38.35
CA ILE A 508 15.05 35.37 38.51
C ILE A 508 16.38 35.77 39.17
N TYR A 509 17.20 36.47 38.42
CA TYR A 509 18.47 37.05 38.89
C TYR A 509 18.21 38.37 39.61
N LYS A 510 18.48 38.37 40.91
CA LYS A 510 18.40 39.53 41.80
C LYS A 510 19.77 40.16 41.94
N ARG A 511 19.88 41.49 41.98
CA ARG A 511 21.18 42.16 42.25
C ARG A 511 21.68 41.76 43.64
N ASN A 512 22.98 41.51 43.76
CA ASN A 512 23.60 41.24 45.05
C ASN A 512 23.56 42.50 45.93
N GLN A 513 23.58 42.30 47.25
CA GLN A 513 23.64 43.38 48.25
C GLN A 513 25.08 43.54 48.72
N GLY A 514 25.62 44.75 48.63
CA GLY A 514 26.95 45.12 49.11
C GLY A 514 26.88 45.96 50.39
N GLN A 515 27.97 45.92 51.18
CA GLN A 515 28.12 46.69 52.41
C GLN A 515 29.46 47.46 52.40
N ILE A 516 29.45 48.67 52.93
CA ILE A 516 30.64 49.51 53.11
C ILE A 516 30.72 49.94 54.57
N ILE A 517 31.88 49.75 55.20
CA ILE A 517 32.13 50.05 56.61
C ILE A 517 33.24 51.09 56.70
N ILE A 518 32.95 52.20 57.38
CA ILE A 518 33.88 53.32 57.60
C ILE A 518 34.18 53.44 59.10
N THR A 519 35.44 53.24 59.49
CA THR A 519 35.87 53.26 60.90
C THR A 519 36.64 54.52 61.22
N TYR A 520 36.25 55.25 62.27
CA TYR A 520 36.96 56.40 62.80
C TYR A 520 37.81 55.99 64.01
N ILE A 521 39.09 56.35 64.04
CA ILE A 521 40.06 55.94 65.07
C ILE A 521 40.78 57.17 65.63
N ASP A 522 40.89 57.25 66.95
CA ASP A 522 41.83 58.14 67.64
C ASP A 522 43.15 57.40 67.89
N ASP A 523 44.23 57.91 67.31
CA ASP A 523 45.60 57.38 67.45
C ASP A 523 46.23 57.73 68.81
N THR A 524 45.69 58.69 69.55
CA THR A 524 46.20 59.13 70.87
C THR A 524 45.91 58.10 71.95
N THR A 525 44.70 57.54 71.95
CA THR A 525 44.28 56.49 72.89
C THR A 525 44.15 55.11 72.24
N GLY A 526 44.29 55.01 70.90
CA GLY A 526 44.22 53.77 70.14
C GLY A 526 42.82 53.16 70.07
N LYS A 527 41.78 54.01 70.03
CA LYS A 527 40.36 53.60 70.12
C LYS A 527 39.59 53.95 68.86
N THR A 528 38.66 53.07 68.49
CA THR A 528 37.57 53.44 67.59
C THR A 528 36.70 54.51 68.26
N LEU A 529 36.54 55.64 67.57
CA LEU A 529 35.64 56.74 67.94
C LEU A 529 34.21 56.44 67.49
N ASP A 530 34.05 55.93 66.27
CA ASP A 530 32.75 55.72 65.62
C ASP A 530 32.87 54.76 64.42
N ILE A 531 31.74 54.19 63.97
CA ILE A 531 31.63 53.34 62.78
C ILE A 531 30.37 53.72 62.00
N ASP A 532 30.50 54.02 60.71
CA ASP A 532 29.35 54.06 59.78
C ASP A 532 29.28 52.78 58.96
N GLU A 533 28.08 52.23 58.82
CA GLU A 533 27.77 51.13 57.93
C GLU A 533 26.77 51.59 56.86
N LEU A 534 27.11 51.36 55.59
CA LEU A 534 26.27 51.65 54.43
C LEU A 534 25.89 50.33 53.74
N SER A 535 24.68 50.25 53.20
CA SER A 535 24.25 49.10 52.39
C SER A 535 23.50 49.54 51.13
N GLY A 536 23.72 48.84 50.02
CA GLY A 536 23.09 49.09 48.72
C GLY A 536 23.23 47.87 47.80
N LEU A 537 22.76 47.96 46.55
CA LEU A 537 22.92 46.86 45.58
C LEU A 537 24.23 47.03 44.79
N THR A 538 24.86 45.92 44.38
CA THR A 538 26.12 45.96 43.59
C THR A 538 26.00 46.89 42.39
N ASP A 539 26.97 47.79 42.23
CA ASP A 539 27.05 48.92 41.30
C ASP A 539 26.15 50.16 41.59
N ASP A 540 25.39 50.20 42.69
CA ASP A 540 24.83 51.47 43.20
C ASP A 540 25.96 52.37 43.75
N ASN A 541 25.75 53.69 43.73
CA ASN A 541 26.66 54.65 44.36
C ASN A 541 26.46 54.66 45.88
N ALA A 542 27.54 54.83 46.64
CA ALA A 542 27.50 55.11 48.07
C ALA A 542 27.57 56.62 48.30
N ASP A 543 26.41 57.25 48.41
CA ASP A 543 26.25 58.71 48.59
C ASP A 543 26.60 59.15 50.03
N TYR A 544 27.89 59.07 50.38
CA TYR A 544 28.44 59.35 51.71
C TYR A 544 29.76 60.13 51.61
N THR A 545 30.08 60.95 52.61
CA THR A 545 31.40 61.60 52.76
C THR A 545 31.85 61.59 54.23
N THR A 546 33.15 61.50 54.47
CA THR A 546 33.73 61.52 55.83
C THR A 546 33.84 62.92 56.44
N LEU A 547 33.61 63.98 55.64
CA LEU A 547 33.95 65.38 55.96
C LEU A 547 33.23 65.93 57.19
N ASP A 548 31.95 65.64 57.36
CA ASP A 548 31.15 66.18 58.47
C ASP A 548 31.58 65.60 59.83
N LYS A 549 31.93 64.31 59.89
CA LYS A 549 32.45 63.67 61.11
C LYS A 549 33.88 64.09 61.41
N ILE A 550 34.76 64.21 60.41
CA ILE A 550 36.09 64.80 60.58
C ILE A 550 35.95 66.21 61.18
N SER A 551 35.07 67.03 60.59
CA SER A 551 34.75 68.38 61.05
C SER A 551 34.06 68.42 62.41
N LEU A 552 33.62 67.30 62.99
CA LEU A 552 33.08 67.22 64.35
C LEU A 552 34.22 66.98 65.36
N TYR A 553 35.07 65.99 65.10
CA TYR A 553 36.23 65.67 65.96
C TYR A 553 37.24 66.83 66.03
N GLU A 554 37.49 67.51 64.91
CA GLU A 554 38.33 68.73 64.89
C GLU A 554 37.78 69.87 65.79
N LYS A 555 36.46 69.91 66.03
CA LYS A 555 35.85 70.87 66.97
C LYS A 555 35.89 70.38 68.43
N MET A 556 36.02 69.07 68.65
CA MET A 556 36.13 68.45 69.98
C MET A 556 37.56 68.48 70.53
N GLY A 557 38.56 68.68 69.67
CA GLY A 557 39.95 68.90 70.05
C GLY A 557 40.96 68.03 69.30
N ASP A 558 40.53 67.25 68.32
CA ASP A 558 41.38 66.40 67.49
C ASP A 558 41.95 67.13 66.27
N ASN A 559 42.88 66.49 65.56
CA ASN A 559 43.37 66.83 64.23
C ASN A 559 43.26 65.61 63.33
N LEU A 560 42.89 65.78 62.05
CA LEU A 560 42.94 64.71 61.05
C LEU A 560 44.38 64.23 60.81
N VAL A 561 44.58 62.90 60.85
CA VAL A 561 45.84 62.22 60.54
C VAL A 561 45.78 61.59 59.14
N SER A 562 44.72 60.84 58.83
CA SER A 562 44.48 60.28 57.49
C SER A 562 42.99 59.98 57.23
N ASN A 563 42.63 59.81 55.96
CA ASN A 563 41.30 59.40 55.51
C ASN A 563 41.44 58.57 54.23
N ASP A 564 41.13 57.28 54.31
CA ASP A 564 41.24 56.35 53.18
C ASP A 564 39.93 56.23 52.36
N PHE A 565 38.87 56.95 52.74
CA PHE A 565 37.62 56.99 51.98
C PHE A 565 37.77 57.80 50.68
N PRO A 566 37.42 57.26 49.49
CA PRO A 566 37.60 57.93 48.20
C PRO A 566 36.88 59.28 48.09
N THR A 567 37.60 60.30 47.62
CA THR A 567 37.08 61.68 47.52
C THR A 567 36.17 61.92 46.32
N ASP A 568 36.19 61.02 45.33
CA ASP A 568 35.25 60.95 44.19
C ASP A 568 34.04 60.04 44.48
N GLY A 569 33.93 59.52 45.70
CA GLY A 569 32.91 58.56 46.11
C GLY A 569 33.26 57.12 45.70
N THR A 570 32.35 56.20 45.98
CA THR A 570 32.57 54.77 45.71
C THR A 570 31.25 54.08 45.34
N LYS A 571 31.33 52.85 44.84
CA LYS A 571 30.18 52.00 44.54
C LYS A 571 30.19 50.77 45.44
N PHE A 572 29.00 50.24 45.73
CA PHE A 572 28.81 48.95 46.37
C PHE A 572 29.27 47.81 45.45
N LYS A 573 29.91 46.79 46.02
CA LYS A 573 30.42 45.60 45.34
C LYS A 573 29.80 44.34 45.93
N ASP A 574 29.97 43.22 45.22
CA ASP A 574 29.59 41.87 45.68
C ASP A 574 30.31 41.43 46.97
N ASN A 575 31.33 42.16 47.41
CA ASN A 575 32.10 41.93 48.63
C ASN A 575 32.14 43.19 49.51
N GLU A 576 32.22 42.98 50.82
CA GLU A 576 32.38 44.05 51.81
C GLU A 576 33.58 44.96 51.51
N GLN A 577 33.41 46.26 51.76
CA GLN A 577 34.42 47.28 51.55
C GLN A 577 34.71 48.01 52.87
N TYR A 578 35.98 48.21 53.18
CA TYR A 578 36.44 48.78 54.44
C TYR A 578 37.27 50.04 54.18
N TYR A 579 36.98 51.11 54.91
CA TYR A 579 37.69 52.39 54.88
C TYR A 579 37.95 52.90 56.30
N VAL A 580 39.04 53.64 56.51
CA VAL A 580 39.46 54.10 57.85
C VAL A 580 39.81 55.59 57.83
N VAL A 581 39.50 56.27 58.94
CA VAL A 581 39.82 57.67 59.20
C VAL A 581 40.56 57.76 60.54
N HIS A 582 41.76 58.35 60.55
CA HIS A 582 42.58 58.49 61.74
C HIS A 582 42.61 59.96 62.23
N LEU A 583 42.52 60.15 63.54
CA LEU A 583 42.43 61.42 64.26
C LEU A 583 43.38 61.42 65.48
N SER A 584 43.75 62.59 66.00
CA SER A 584 44.60 62.68 67.21
C SER A 584 44.49 64.01 67.99
N HIS A 585 44.59 63.96 69.32
CA HIS A 585 44.37 65.09 70.23
C HIS A 585 45.37 66.25 70.04
N ASP A 586 44.88 67.48 70.16
CA ASP A 586 45.68 68.73 70.21
C ASP A 586 46.01 69.16 71.67
N VAL A 587 46.97 70.08 71.87
CA VAL A 587 47.54 70.46 73.18
C VAL A 587 47.74 71.98 73.39
N LYS A 588 48.03 72.40 74.63
CA LYS A 588 48.19 73.82 75.07
C LYS A 588 49.16 73.96 76.27
N THR A 589 49.88 75.09 76.40
CA THR A 589 51.00 75.23 77.38
C THR A 589 50.94 76.54 78.21
N VAL A 590 51.38 76.52 79.48
CA VAL A 590 51.31 77.62 80.49
C VAL A 590 52.56 77.66 81.42
N VAL A 591 52.86 78.76 82.14
CA VAL A 591 54.08 78.99 82.98
C VAL A 591 53.77 79.71 84.34
N GLU A 592 54.61 79.53 85.38
CA GLU A 592 54.43 79.99 86.80
C GLU A 592 55.76 80.46 87.49
N GLU A 593 55.76 81.34 88.53
CA GLU A 593 56.98 81.97 89.17
C GLU A 593 56.98 82.19 90.72
N LYS A 594 58.16 82.31 91.40
CA LYS A 594 58.39 82.61 92.87
C LYS A 594 59.71 83.39 93.22
N LYS A 595 59.85 84.06 94.40
CA LYS A 595 61.03 84.90 94.81
C LYS A 595 61.47 84.91 96.32
N VAL A 596 62.73 85.30 96.64
CA VAL A 596 63.38 85.38 98.01
C VAL A 596 64.45 86.51 98.15
N ASN A 597 64.63 87.19 99.32
CA ASN A 597 65.47 88.39 99.61
C ASN A 597 66.53 88.25 100.77
N GLN A 598 67.37 89.28 101.02
CA GLN A 598 68.25 89.44 102.20
C GLN A 598 68.53 90.93 102.58
N THR A 599 68.65 91.23 103.88
CA THR A 599 68.96 92.56 104.48
C THR A 599 70.03 92.50 105.59
N ILE A 600 70.75 93.60 105.87
CA ILE A 600 71.78 93.71 106.93
C ILE A 600 71.81 95.12 107.57
N HIS A 601 71.73 95.22 108.90
CA HIS A 601 71.71 96.48 109.65
C HIS A 601 73.03 96.84 110.37
N TYR A 602 73.26 98.13 110.63
CA TYR A 602 74.52 98.63 111.26
C TYR A 602 74.26 99.67 112.37
N VAL A 603 74.69 99.39 113.60
CA VAL A 603 74.39 100.17 114.82
C VAL A 603 75.62 100.44 115.71
N TYR A 604 75.58 101.45 116.57
CA TYR A 604 76.56 101.67 117.64
C TYR A 604 76.21 100.83 118.87
N LYS A 605 77.13 100.74 119.84
CA LYS A 605 76.94 99.95 121.08
C LYS A 605 75.84 100.45 122.02
N ASP A 606 75.25 101.62 121.76
CA ASP A 606 74.06 102.14 122.43
C ASP A 606 72.75 101.81 121.68
N GLY A 607 72.83 101.07 120.57
CA GLY A 607 71.70 100.73 119.71
C GLY A 607 71.33 101.81 118.69
N SER A 608 71.94 103.00 118.74
CA SER A 608 71.71 104.04 117.74
C SER A 608 72.29 103.65 116.37
N LYS A 609 71.69 104.13 115.27
CA LYS A 609 72.11 103.71 113.93
C LYS A 609 73.51 104.24 113.58
N ALA A 610 74.40 103.36 113.12
CA ALA A 610 75.77 103.71 112.76
C ALA A 610 75.89 104.13 111.30
N VAL A 611 75.31 103.35 110.38
CA VAL A 611 75.17 103.64 108.95
C VAL A 611 73.90 102.98 108.39
N ASN A 612 73.53 103.27 107.15
CA ASN A 612 72.35 102.67 106.51
C ASN A 612 72.52 101.17 106.22
N ASP A 613 71.38 100.50 106.14
CA ASP A 613 71.27 99.05 106.00
C ASP A 613 71.45 98.61 104.54
N PHE A 614 72.03 97.43 104.33
CA PHE A 614 72.21 96.85 103.01
C PHE A 614 71.03 95.93 102.67
N ASN A 615 70.55 95.97 101.43
CA ASN A 615 69.51 95.06 100.90
C ASN A 615 70.02 94.41 99.60
N ALA A 616 69.85 93.09 99.46
CA ALA A 616 70.35 92.30 98.34
C ALA A 616 69.31 92.15 97.19
N LYS A 617 69.76 91.74 95.99
CA LYS A 617 68.87 91.51 94.84
C LYS A 617 68.20 90.12 94.90
N PRO A 618 66.86 90.02 94.96
CA PRO A 618 66.16 88.75 95.15
C PRO A 618 66.45 87.66 94.11
N LYS A 619 66.21 86.41 94.52
CA LYS A 619 66.29 85.21 93.67
C LYS A 619 64.92 84.84 93.13
N LEU A 620 64.87 84.18 91.97
CA LEU A 620 63.65 83.93 91.18
C LEU A 620 63.63 82.49 90.65
N PHE A 621 62.46 81.83 90.63
CA PHE A 621 62.24 80.45 90.17
C PHE A 621 60.99 80.34 89.27
N THR A 622 60.98 79.44 88.26
CA THR A 622 59.84 79.28 87.30
C THR A 622 59.56 77.81 86.87
N ARG A 623 58.33 77.45 86.47
CA ARG A 623 58.00 76.13 85.84
C ARG A 623 56.93 76.21 84.72
N THR A 624 56.73 75.12 83.98
CA THR A 624 55.80 74.99 82.81
C THR A 624 54.74 73.90 83.04
N ILE A 625 53.57 74.01 82.40
CA ILE A 625 52.48 73.01 82.39
C ILE A 625 51.94 72.82 80.97
N ILE A 626 51.71 71.57 80.54
CA ILE A 626 51.05 71.20 79.26
C ILE A 626 49.65 70.67 79.57
N ILE A 627 48.68 70.92 78.69
CA ILE A 627 47.27 70.56 78.80
C ILE A 627 46.80 69.90 77.49
N ASP A 628 46.15 68.75 77.58
CA ASP A 628 45.46 68.07 76.46
C ASP A 628 44.09 68.72 76.18
N LYS A 629 43.70 68.91 74.91
CA LYS A 629 42.46 69.65 74.57
C LYS A 629 41.18 68.83 74.63
N VAL A 630 41.26 67.51 74.41
CA VAL A 630 40.08 66.61 74.38
C VAL A 630 39.71 66.15 75.79
N THR A 631 40.72 65.82 76.60
CA THR A 631 40.55 65.30 77.98
C THR A 631 40.69 66.38 79.05
N GLY A 632 41.43 67.46 78.78
CA GLY A 632 41.74 68.50 79.76
C GLY A 632 42.84 68.13 80.79
N GLU A 633 43.47 66.95 80.67
CA GLU A 633 44.53 66.51 81.59
C GLU A 633 45.78 67.41 81.55
N LYS A 634 46.54 67.45 82.65
CA LYS A 634 47.64 68.42 82.84
C LYS A 634 48.95 67.77 83.27
N THR A 635 49.96 67.89 82.41
CA THR A 635 51.34 67.45 82.67
C THR A 635 52.17 68.61 83.23
N ILE A 636 52.56 68.53 84.50
CA ILE A 636 53.25 69.62 85.23
C ILE A 636 54.77 69.40 85.24
N GLY A 637 55.52 70.42 84.82
CA GLY A 637 56.98 70.44 84.79
C GLY A 637 57.64 70.91 86.10
N LYS A 638 58.98 70.79 86.16
CA LYS A 638 59.79 71.10 87.35
C LYS A 638 60.18 72.58 87.46
N TRP A 639 60.38 73.06 88.69
CA TRP A 639 60.89 74.40 88.98
C TRP A 639 62.35 74.58 88.53
N THR A 640 62.69 75.79 88.10
CA THR A 640 64.01 76.18 87.58
C THR A 640 64.42 77.54 88.13
N ALA A 641 65.57 77.62 88.81
CA ALA A 641 66.12 78.89 89.32
C ALA A 641 66.67 79.77 88.18
N LYS A 642 66.33 81.07 88.18
CA LYS A 642 66.71 82.04 87.14
C LYS A 642 67.86 82.99 87.50
N MET A 643 68.12 83.22 88.79
CA MET A 643 69.06 84.28 89.25
C MET A 643 70.10 83.80 90.28
N GLY A 644 70.37 82.49 90.30
CA GLY A 644 71.27 81.82 91.24
C GLY A 644 70.67 81.65 92.64
N ASN A 645 71.31 80.82 93.46
CA ASN A 645 70.78 80.32 94.74
C ASN A 645 71.61 80.73 95.98
N ARG A 646 72.26 81.89 95.93
CA ARG A 646 73.04 82.44 97.05
C ARG A 646 73.09 83.97 97.08
N PHE A 647 73.34 84.53 98.26
CA PHE A 647 73.79 85.90 98.45
C PHE A 647 75.28 85.90 98.85
N ASP A 648 76.08 86.76 98.22
CA ASP A 648 77.53 86.82 98.44
C ASP A 648 77.89 87.64 99.71
N LYS A 649 79.09 87.43 100.25
CA LYS A 649 79.57 87.99 101.53
C LYS A 649 79.77 89.52 101.49
N ILE A 650 79.53 90.22 102.60
CA ILE A 650 79.43 91.69 102.63
C ILE A 650 80.33 92.32 103.73
N PRO A 651 81.27 93.22 103.40
CA PRO A 651 82.12 93.88 104.38
C PRO A 651 81.37 94.96 105.17
N SER A 652 81.67 95.07 106.46
CA SER A 652 81.10 96.09 107.33
C SER A 652 81.82 97.44 107.14
N PRO A 653 81.10 98.57 106.99
CA PRO A 653 81.72 99.89 106.75
C PRO A 653 82.72 100.35 107.83
N ILE A 654 83.62 101.27 107.48
CA ILE A 654 84.64 101.79 108.41
C ILE A 654 84.17 103.13 108.98
N ILE A 655 84.15 103.27 110.31
CA ILE A 655 83.71 104.48 111.02
C ILE A 655 84.87 105.04 111.84
N LYS A 656 85.27 106.29 111.58
CA LYS A 656 86.48 106.89 112.17
C LYS A 656 86.39 106.98 113.70
N GLY A 657 87.35 106.37 114.39
CA GLY A 657 87.40 106.32 115.86
C GLY A 657 86.61 105.16 116.49
N TYR A 658 85.95 104.33 115.68
CA TYR A 658 85.21 103.15 116.11
C TYR A 658 85.71 101.89 115.37
N LYS A 659 85.42 100.71 115.94
CA LYS A 659 85.65 99.39 115.36
C LYS A 659 84.35 98.57 115.46
N PRO A 660 83.91 97.86 114.40
CA PRO A 660 82.77 96.96 114.48
C PRO A 660 83.12 95.63 115.17
N ASP A 661 82.08 94.91 115.63
CA ASP A 661 82.16 93.54 116.13
C ASP A 661 82.42 92.53 115.01
N LYS A 662 81.67 92.62 113.90
CA LYS A 662 81.84 91.91 112.64
C LYS A 662 82.56 92.83 111.65
N LEU A 663 83.64 92.36 111.04
CA LEU A 663 84.27 93.07 109.90
C LEU A 663 83.64 92.67 108.54
N LEU A 664 82.90 91.56 108.53
CA LEU A 664 82.30 90.96 107.34
C LEU A 664 81.12 90.09 107.77
N ILE A 665 80.01 90.18 107.04
CA ILE A 665 78.87 89.27 107.10
C ILE A 665 79.13 88.14 106.08
N PRO A 666 78.96 86.86 106.45
CA PRO A 666 79.20 85.73 105.55
C PRO A 666 78.20 85.67 104.39
N GLU A 667 78.55 84.89 103.37
CA GLU A 667 77.65 84.52 102.26
C GLU A 667 76.60 83.49 102.72
N VAL A 668 75.38 83.57 102.17
CA VAL A 668 74.30 82.60 102.41
C VAL A 668 74.02 81.81 101.14
N LYS A 669 74.11 80.48 101.22
CA LYS A 669 74.01 79.54 100.09
C LYS A 669 72.77 78.65 100.21
N ASN A 670 72.43 77.99 99.11
CA ASN A 670 71.37 76.97 99.00
C ASN A 670 69.94 77.53 99.17
N ILE A 671 69.69 78.73 98.64
CA ILE A 671 68.36 79.33 98.55
C ILE A 671 67.51 78.54 97.54
N THR A 672 66.31 78.17 97.94
CA THR A 672 65.31 77.43 97.14
C THR A 672 64.05 78.29 96.92
N GLU A 673 63.09 77.78 96.16
CA GLU A 673 61.80 78.44 95.89
C GLU A 673 60.92 78.63 97.15
N ASP A 674 61.25 77.94 98.25
CA ASP A 674 60.55 77.96 99.54
C ASP A 674 61.43 78.48 100.69
N THR A 675 62.59 79.08 100.40
CA THR A 675 63.45 79.70 101.43
C THR A 675 62.91 81.06 101.87
N GLU A 676 62.88 81.33 103.18
CA GLU A 676 62.45 82.62 103.74
C GLU A 676 63.51 83.74 103.57
N ASP A 677 63.09 84.99 103.71
CA ASP A 677 63.95 86.17 103.61
C ASP A 677 64.89 86.29 104.84
N ILE A 678 66.10 86.82 104.63
CA ILE A 678 67.21 86.73 105.61
C ILE A 678 67.60 88.11 106.15
N GLU A 679 67.76 88.28 107.47
CA GLU A 679 68.28 89.53 108.09
C GLU A 679 69.50 89.30 109.01
N ASP A 680 70.41 90.29 109.10
CA ASP A 680 71.63 90.26 109.93
C ASP A 680 71.96 91.65 110.53
N THR A 681 72.88 91.78 111.51
CA THR A 681 73.21 93.06 112.19
C THR A 681 74.66 93.15 112.70
N VAL A 682 75.24 94.36 112.72
CA VAL A 682 76.64 94.68 113.10
C VAL A 682 76.71 95.87 114.09
N THR A 683 77.61 95.83 115.08
CA THR A 683 77.71 96.79 116.21
C THR A 683 79.08 97.47 116.34
N TYR A 684 79.15 98.81 116.52
CA TYR A 684 80.40 99.60 116.58
C TYR A 684 80.78 100.11 117.99
N SER A 685 82.08 100.05 118.33
CA SER A 685 82.68 100.43 119.64
C SER A 685 83.90 101.37 119.52
N LYS A 686 84.10 102.31 120.47
CA LYS A 686 85.09 103.42 120.38
C LYS A 686 86.51 103.06 120.85
N ASN A 687 87.53 103.69 120.25
CA ASN A 687 88.97 103.41 120.49
C ASN A 687 89.59 104.17 121.71
N LYS A 688 90.72 103.66 122.23
CA LYS A 688 91.55 104.27 123.31
C LYS A 688 92.77 105.05 122.76
N PRO A 689 93.36 106.01 123.51
CA PRO A 689 94.49 106.82 123.04
C PRO A 689 95.86 106.14 123.26
N GLY A 690 96.80 106.33 122.31
CA GLY A 690 98.24 106.20 122.58
C GLY A 690 99.02 105.04 121.94
N ASN A 691 98.92 104.80 120.62
CA ASN A 691 100.05 104.37 119.77
C ASN A 691 99.72 104.60 118.27
N ASP A 692 100.76 104.64 117.42
CA ASP A 692 100.69 105.00 116.00
C ASP A 692 100.78 103.81 115.01
N THR A 693 100.71 104.13 113.71
CA THR A 693 101.14 103.36 112.50
C THR A 693 100.13 102.47 111.75
N VAL A 694 100.43 102.29 110.45
CA VAL A 694 99.69 101.56 109.38
C VAL A 694 100.73 101.14 108.32
N PRO A 695 100.52 100.10 107.47
CA PRO A 695 100.40 100.38 106.02
C PRO A 695 99.39 99.44 105.24
N PRO A 696 99.64 98.75 104.07
CA PRO A 696 98.90 99.13 102.85
C PRO A 696 98.47 98.04 101.78
N THR A 697 97.55 98.43 100.87
CA THR A 697 97.51 98.26 99.38
C THR A 697 97.46 96.92 98.55
N THR A 698 96.58 96.94 97.51
CA THR A 698 96.72 96.62 96.03
C THR A 698 96.21 95.31 95.30
N PRO A 699 95.74 95.37 94.00
CA PRO A 699 95.18 94.28 93.11
C PRO A 699 96.04 94.05 91.79
N PRO A 700 95.59 93.69 90.53
CA PRO A 700 94.34 93.15 89.89
C PRO A 700 94.50 92.08 88.72
N GLY A 701 93.41 91.67 88.00
CA GLY A 701 93.39 91.46 86.50
C GLY A 701 93.05 90.08 85.81
N ASN A 702 92.19 90.10 84.74
CA ASN A 702 92.28 89.57 83.32
C ASN A 702 92.84 88.14 82.93
N ASP A 703 92.54 87.40 81.82
CA ASP A 703 91.56 87.44 80.66
C ASP A 703 91.51 86.14 79.73
N MET A 704 90.67 86.14 78.65
CA MET A 704 90.82 85.60 77.24
C MET A 704 90.65 84.10 76.72
N VAL A 705 89.60 83.89 75.86
CA VAL A 705 89.43 83.14 74.52
C VAL A 705 89.62 81.57 74.28
N PRO A 706 89.53 80.90 73.06
CA PRO A 706 88.78 79.61 72.89
C PRO A 706 89.38 78.46 71.96
N PRO A 707 88.64 77.35 71.70
CA PRO A 707 88.82 76.45 70.51
C PRO A 707 87.52 75.91 69.80
N ILE A 708 87.65 75.09 68.73
CA ILE A 708 86.58 74.47 67.86
C ILE A 708 87.01 73.04 67.40
N THR A 709 86.13 72.06 67.05
CA THR A 709 86.38 70.98 66.01
C THR A 709 85.15 70.11 65.60
N SER A 710 85.32 69.03 64.79
CA SER A 710 84.38 68.61 63.70
C SER A 710 84.52 67.17 63.12
N ARG A 711 83.60 66.77 62.21
CA ARG A 711 83.60 65.65 61.20
C ARG A 711 83.24 64.20 61.68
N GLY A 712 82.61 63.39 60.80
CA GLY A 712 82.41 61.93 60.97
C GLY A 712 81.30 61.34 60.06
N VAL A 713 81.63 60.46 59.10
CA VAL A 713 80.83 60.19 57.87
C VAL A 713 81.23 58.84 57.17
N ILE A 714 80.32 58.26 56.33
CA ILE A 714 80.53 57.36 55.12
C ILE A 714 80.26 55.80 55.15
N ILE A 715 79.14 55.39 54.50
CA ILE A 715 78.82 54.20 53.61
C ILE A 715 78.81 52.70 54.15
N PRO A 716 78.75 51.56 53.36
CA PRO A 716 77.73 50.47 53.51
C PRO A 716 78.39 49.05 53.67
N PRO A 717 78.05 47.95 52.94
CA PRO A 717 76.76 47.32 52.51
C PRO A 717 76.62 45.83 52.93
N VAL A 718 75.43 45.21 52.80
CA VAL A 718 75.33 43.74 52.53
C VAL A 718 73.97 43.32 51.93
N THR A 719 74.02 42.38 50.99
CA THR A 719 72.95 41.38 50.74
C THR A 719 73.36 40.04 51.36
N PRO A 720 72.44 39.09 51.49
CA PRO A 720 72.73 37.74 50.99
C PRO A 720 72.00 37.43 49.69
N SER A 721 72.57 36.52 48.89
CA SER A 721 72.03 36.03 47.63
C SER A 721 71.87 34.51 47.68
N ASP A 722 71.10 33.97 46.71
CA ASP A 722 71.18 32.59 46.23
C ASP A 722 70.67 31.48 47.23
N ASN A 723 70.43 30.23 46.82
CA ASN A 723 70.93 29.54 45.62
C ASN A 723 70.09 28.34 45.13
N LEU A 724 70.40 27.91 43.89
CA LEU A 724 70.10 26.66 43.18
C LEU A 724 68.69 26.55 42.51
N ILE A 725 68.53 26.56 41.16
CA ILE A 725 69.05 25.71 40.04
C ILE A 725 68.07 24.53 39.75
N ILE A 726 67.57 24.28 38.53
CA ILE A 726 68.27 24.10 37.22
C ILE A 726 67.63 24.85 36.02
N ASN A 727 68.52 25.39 35.17
CA ASN A 727 68.56 25.56 33.69
C ASN A 727 67.46 24.88 32.80
N ASN A 728 67.23 25.24 31.52
CA ASN A 728 67.92 26.18 30.63
C ASN A 728 67.07 26.74 29.47
N LYS A 729 67.63 27.80 28.86
CA LYS A 729 67.58 28.28 27.46
C LYS A 729 67.19 27.23 26.38
N ASN A 730 66.65 27.60 25.19
CA ASN A 730 66.69 28.92 24.53
C ASN A 730 65.64 29.14 23.41
N ASN A 731 65.59 30.39 22.92
CA ASN A 731 65.23 30.83 21.56
C ASN A 731 63.79 30.71 21.01
N SER A 732 62.96 31.65 21.46
CA SER A 732 62.53 32.83 20.64
C SER A 732 61.71 32.68 19.34
N LYS A 733 60.56 33.37 19.36
CA LYS A 733 59.87 34.12 18.28
C LYS A 733 59.21 33.28 17.15
N LYS A 734 57.89 33.36 16.89
CA LYS A 734 56.92 34.49 16.72
C LYS A 734 56.71 34.79 15.22
N VAL A 735 55.51 34.84 14.63
CA VAL A 735 54.12 34.42 14.98
C VAL A 735 53.22 34.56 13.73
N ILE A 736 51.93 34.19 13.81
CA ILE A 736 50.84 34.29 12.79
C ILE A 736 50.96 33.28 11.63
N ASN A 737 50.10 32.29 11.36
CA ASN A 737 48.68 31.94 11.64
C ASN A 737 47.71 32.22 10.44
N TRP A 738 46.69 31.35 10.29
CA TRP A 738 45.53 31.37 9.38
C TRP A 738 45.69 31.06 7.87
N THR A 739 45.01 29.96 7.45
CA THR A 739 44.10 29.72 6.28
C THR A 739 44.35 30.44 4.93
N ASP A 740 44.07 29.86 3.74
CA ASP A 740 43.21 28.71 3.37
C ASP A 740 43.65 28.12 1.98
N LEU A 741 42.91 27.48 1.04
CA LEU A 741 41.48 27.14 0.79
C LEU A 741 41.36 25.97 -0.23
N SER A 742 40.17 25.37 -0.35
CA SER A 742 39.52 24.85 -1.59
C SER A 742 40.02 23.62 -2.38
N ASN A 743 39.08 22.69 -2.63
CA ASN A 743 38.69 22.10 -3.94
C ASN A 743 39.66 21.10 -4.66
N ASP A 744 39.20 20.14 -5.50
CA ASP A 744 37.83 19.80 -5.91
C ASP A 744 37.58 18.32 -6.27
N ILE A 745 36.29 18.02 -6.38
CA ILE A 745 35.55 16.82 -6.85
C ILE A 745 36.16 16.08 -8.08
N LEU A 746 36.11 14.72 -8.12
CA LEU A 746 35.46 13.92 -9.21
C LEU A 746 35.66 12.37 -9.12
N LEU A 747 34.57 11.65 -9.41
CA LEU A 747 34.48 10.27 -9.95
C LEU A 747 34.15 10.39 -11.47
N PRO A 748 34.29 9.38 -12.38
CA PRO A 748 33.87 7.99 -12.17
C PRO A 748 34.56 6.86 -13.02
N SER A 749 33.96 5.65 -12.95
CA SER A 749 33.72 4.70 -14.08
C SER A 749 34.62 3.45 -14.30
N THR A 750 33.98 2.29 -14.08
CA THR A 750 33.98 1.04 -14.92
C THR A 750 35.26 0.30 -15.33
N GLY A 751 35.26 -1.03 -15.11
CA GLY A 751 36.11 -1.99 -15.84
C GLY A 751 35.89 -3.47 -15.44
N ASP A 752 35.17 -4.24 -16.27
CA ASP A 752 35.25 -5.72 -16.32
C ASP A 752 36.60 -6.16 -16.97
N ASP A 753 37.04 -7.43 -17.04
CA ASP A 753 36.45 -8.77 -16.80
C ASP A 753 37.62 -9.71 -16.41
N GLN A 754 37.36 -10.86 -15.76
CA GLN A 754 37.70 -12.18 -16.31
C GLN A 754 37.36 -13.38 -15.39
N LYS A 755 36.83 -14.44 -16.03
CA LYS A 755 36.67 -15.82 -15.51
C LYS A 755 38.00 -16.59 -15.69
N ALA A 756 38.24 -17.86 -15.36
CA ALA A 756 37.44 -19.06 -15.00
C ALA A 756 38.40 -20.05 -14.25
N GLN A 757 38.13 -21.32 -13.86
CA GLN A 757 37.24 -22.42 -14.29
C GLN A 757 36.83 -23.31 -13.08
N LYS A 758 35.66 -23.97 -13.05
CA LYS A 758 35.35 -25.42 -13.33
C LYS A 758 36.25 -26.44 -12.59
N TYR A 759 35.84 -27.66 -12.21
CA TYR A 759 34.93 -28.69 -12.78
C TYR A 759 34.39 -29.62 -11.65
N LEU A 760 33.40 -30.52 -11.76
CA LEU A 760 32.22 -30.74 -12.63
C LEU A 760 31.44 -31.98 -12.09
N GLY A 761 30.12 -32.09 -12.26
CA GLY A 761 29.32 -33.30 -11.94
C GLY A 761 27.99 -33.35 -12.71
N VAL A 762 27.53 -34.53 -13.17
CA VAL A 762 26.54 -34.67 -14.27
C VAL A 762 25.51 -35.80 -14.00
N LEU A 763 24.36 -35.72 -14.70
CA LEU A 763 23.13 -36.54 -14.70
C LEU A 763 23.27 -38.07 -14.62
N GLY A 764 22.18 -38.75 -14.20
CA GLY A 764 22.08 -40.22 -14.17
C GLY A 764 20.66 -40.85 -14.23
N SER A 765 19.93 -40.64 -15.33
CA SER A 765 18.99 -41.60 -15.97
C SER A 765 17.69 -42.11 -15.31
N LEU A 766 16.73 -42.45 -16.20
CA LEU A 766 15.39 -43.02 -16.00
C LEU A 766 15.39 -44.56 -16.11
N LEU A 767 14.51 -45.29 -15.40
CA LEU A 767 14.01 -46.60 -15.85
C LEU A 767 12.71 -47.06 -15.13
N LEU A 768 12.02 -48.04 -15.72
CA LEU A 768 10.67 -48.53 -15.36
C LEU A 768 10.70 -49.82 -14.52
N GLY A 769 9.64 -50.05 -13.73
CA GLY A 769 9.34 -51.32 -13.06
C GLY A 769 7.83 -51.51 -12.87
N ILE A 770 7.32 -52.74 -13.01
CA ILE A 770 5.88 -53.06 -13.09
C ILE A 770 5.49 -54.09 -12.01
N SER A 771 4.22 -54.01 -11.58
CA SER A 771 3.44 -55.05 -10.87
C SER A 771 3.73 -55.33 -9.37
N ALA A 772 2.76 -54.94 -8.54
CA ALA A 772 2.15 -55.83 -7.55
C ALA A 772 0.61 -55.65 -7.59
N ILE A 773 -0.16 -56.67 -7.21
CA ILE A 773 -1.62 -56.76 -7.42
C ILE A 773 -2.32 -57.33 -6.16
N LEU A 774 -3.63 -57.04 -6.04
CA LEU A 774 -4.68 -57.71 -5.23
C LEU A 774 -4.94 -57.23 -3.77
N ILE A 775 -6.19 -57.55 -3.34
CA ILE A 775 -6.81 -57.39 -1.99
C ILE A 775 -7.29 -55.94 -1.69
N PHE A 776 -8.60 -55.65 -1.48
CA PHE A 776 -9.81 -56.50 -1.48
C PHE A 776 -11.10 -55.73 -1.86
N MET A 777 -12.15 -56.44 -2.29
CA MET A 777 -13.50 -55.89 -2.50
C MET A 777 -14.47 -56.27 -1.37
N LYS A 778 -15.29 -55.30 -0.91
CA LYS A 778 -16.72 -55.41 -0.51
C LYS A 778 -17.14 -54.13 0.26
N ARG A 779 -18.41 -53.73 0.29
CA ARG A 779 -19.66 -54.43 -0.08
C ARG A 779 -20.71 -53.42 -0.59
N LYS A 780 -21.56 -53.80 -1.54
CA LYS A 780 -22.84 -53.10 -1.76
C LYS A 780 -23.70 -53.22 -0.51
N LYS A 781 -24.45 -52.16 -0.19
CA LYS A 781 -25.90 -52.28 -0.06
C LYS A 781 -26.56 -51.08 -0.74
#